data_AF-A0A061J001-F1
#
_entry.id   AF-A0A061J001-F1
#
_cell.length_a   1.000
_cell.length_b   1.000
_cell.length_c   1.000
_cell.angle_alpha   90.00
_cell.angle_beta   90.00
_cell.angle_gamma   90.00
#
_symmetry.space_group_name_H-M   'P 1'
#
loop_
_entity.id
_entity.type
_entity.pdbx_description
1 polymer ?
#
loop_
_entity_poly.entity_id
_entity_poly.type
_entity_poly.pdbx_seq_one_letter_code
_entity_poly.pdbx_strand_id
1 'polypeptide(L)'
;MMRRTVSCLGYVRVPAAAAGALGIGTHHHHLLHQQRQITTRGQFNPVHDFAYAIERGVRARDEKVFEKLITNPGPLRIAYSPDYLDWLYRCYKAKVKYVDARAAAEKKFNGNLISSEAVTRSSGELSKPLPGAPPPGMFLRPPHSFRRISGEMRRKHAQETLDEVAKAQGMLDLFERQPQFPAIHIDRCTRFHLVELFKEMVLERSLDATAIWDKALLYRAILSERKPSYPSSFRYIFNAVEETVLAPRSVNCPSIEAYYYFLYLVKKYYIDNAVEAHVVLRCHREPNVSDLLFSNPPPKDDVEVRQAIETLRSAEATYSAASSIADKNVNGGDNRGDIEKKDASGAKAKSSCQFVPPSMYPPIEALWRCEENLALLKIILFGEFNLIVSENPFVKFPGAHAFLTRPYSTESSKGAIDGASLAHVIAEKRGHLLPSFPRNVAFAIDGRAQDLRRLQQKHHRDDIVSFQTLLRSTHAEDNPSTFSSYSDWSYFNPRAVRAEERDRLTRKGIGALKEYDSATEDIYRRSFEDAQSSNFQRVTEAWDMFPPYLPTLPHFVSVIKKDPHISFLSHVGLPEKIVSAEAAAKHEEFERRIYQLARALYHTALEFHMETVRRVNRQKVNVAASLLDSFVEQEWAAMLQASDSSETPMGQSALQDKKADMARRLGRYMPFAPRSLNEHGFPTDARADDYARWMEAPARMKGTA
;
A
#
# COMPACT_ATOMS: atom_id res chain seq x y z
N MET A 1 -2.53 17.05 -53.80
CA MET A 1 -2.55 15.88 -54.70
C MET A 1 -1.29 15.07 -54.47
N MET A 2 -1.44 13.90 -53.86
CA MET A 2 -0.64 12.66 -54.00
C MET A 2 -0.88 11.84 -52.73
N ARG A 3 -1.85 10.93 -52.84
CA ARG A 3 -2.14 9.90 -51.85
C ARG A 3 -0.96 8.93 -51.83
N ARG A 4 -0.40 8.63 -50.66
CA ARG A 4 0.45 7.46 -50.46
C ARG A 4 -0.23 6.50 -49.49
N THR A 5 -0.54 5.35 -50.07
CA THR A 5 -1.18 4.17 -49.52
C THR A 5 -0.27 3.45 -48.53
N VAL A 6 -0.84 3.08 -47.40
CA VAL A 6 -0.27 2.13 -46.43
C VAL A 6 -0.44 0.72 -47.02
N SER A 7 0.67 0.03 -47.28
CA SER A 7 0.67 -1.39 -47.68
C SER A 7 1.13 -2.25 -46.54
N CYS A 8 0.20 -3.00 -45.96
CA CYS A 8 0.46 -4.19 -45.16
C CYS A 8 1.02 -5.29 -46.06
N LEU A 9 2.21 -5.81 -45.75
CA LEU A 9 2.78 -7.05 -46.28
C LEU A 9 3.58 -7.65 -45.13
N GLY A 10 3.49 -8.93 -44.77
CA GLY A 10 3.02 -10.08 -45.51
C GLY A 10 3.91 -11.24 -45.04
N TYR A 11 3.30 -12.19 -44.36
CA TYR A 11 3.93 -13.43 -43.91
C TYR A 11 4.64 -14.15 -45.08
N VAL A 12 5.93 -14.44 -44.92
CA VAL A 12 6.68 -15.29 -45.83
C VAL A 12 6.57 -16.74 -45.35
N ARG A 13 5.89 -17.57 -46.15
CA ARG A 13 5.95 -19.04 -46.15
C ARG A 13 7.08 -19.50 -47.07
N VAL A 14 7.61 -20.72 -46.82
CA VAL A 14 8.09 -21.77 -47.77
C VAL A 14 9.25 -22.57 -47.10
N PRO A 15 9.42 -23.91 -47.26
CA PRO A 15 8.47 -25.02 -47.32
C PRO A 15 8.88 -26.22 -46.41
N ALA A 16 8.04 -27.26 -46.39
CA ALA A 16 8.22 -28.51 -45.67
C ALA A 16 9.29 -29.45 -46.27
N ALA A 17 9.98 -30.18 -45.40
CA ALA A 17 10.58 -31.49 -45.69
C ALA A 17 10.36 -32.41 -44.48
N ALA A 18 9.88 -33.62 -44.78
CA ALA A 18 9.18 -34.53 -43.89
C ALA A 18 10.10 -35.51 -43.14
N ALA A 19 9.76 -35.81 -41.89
CA ALA A 19 9.92 -37.14 -41.28
C ALA A 19 8.92 -37.24 -40.10
N GLY A 20 8.00 -38.20 -40.18
CA GLY A 20 6.79 -38.25 -39.36
C GLY A 20 6.99 -38.66 -37.90
N ALA A 21 6.17 -38.08 -37.03
CA ALA A 21 5.76 -38.68 -35.76
C ALA A 21 4.35 -38.15 -35.44
N LEU A 22 3.45 -39.07 -35.12
CA LEU A 22 2.01 -38.88 -34.94
C LEU A 22 1.69 -37.81 -33.89
N GLY A 23 0.99 -36.76 -34.31
CA GLY A 23 0.55 -35.66 -33.47
C GLY A 23 -0.71 -35.99 -32.67
N ILE A 24 -0.58 -36.01 -31.35
CA ILE A 24 -1.68 -35.69 -30.42
C ILE A 24 -1.61 -34.17 -30.22
N GLY A 25 -2.64 -33.47 -30.70
CA GLY A 25 -2.73 -32.02 -30.62
C GLY A 25 -2.80 -31.53 -29.17
N THR A 26 -1.70 -30.96 -28.68
CA THR A 26 -1.72 -30.11 -27.50
C THR A 26 -2.07 -28.70 -27.95
N HIS A 27 -3.34 -28.34 -27.80
CA HIS A 27 -3.78 -26.95 -27.85
C HIS A 27 -2.95 -26.14 -26.85
N HIS A 28 -2.01 -25.35 -27.34
CA HIS A 28 -1.38 -24.25 -26.60
C HIS A 28 -2.43 -23.18 -26.30
N HIS A 29 -3.25 -23.42 -25.29
CA HIS A 29 -3.91 -22.34 -24.57
C HIS A 29 -2.85 -21.68 -23.69
N HIS A 30 -2.22 -20.62 -24.21
CA HIS A 30 -1.68 -19.56 -23.37
C HIS A 30 -2.86 -18.93 -22.60
N LEU A 31 -3.28 -19.58 -21.52
CA LEU A 31 -4.01 -18.93 -20.45
C LEU A 31 -3.01 -17.99 -19.76
N LEU A 32 -2.93 -16.77 -20.26
CA LEU A 32 -2.63 -15.63 -19.41
C LEU A 32 -3.70 -15.63 -18.31
N HIS A 33 -3.46 -16.37 -17.24
CA HIS A 33 -4.16 -16.14 -15.98
C HIS A 33 -3.79 -14.73 -15.55
N GLN A 34 -4.55 -13.73 -16.02
CA GLN A 34 -4.64 -12.45 -15.34
C GLN A 34 -4.98 -12.79 -13.89
N GLN A 35 -3.99 -12.68 -13.01
CA GLN A 35 -4.21 -12.75 -11.57
C GLN A 35 -5.16 -11.60 -11.26
N ARG A 36 -6.47 -11.89 -11.18
CA ARG A 36 -7.45 -10.92 -10.70
C ARG A 36 -7.04 -10.53 -9.30
N GLN A 37 -6.60 -9.29 -9.13
CA GLN A 37 -6.28 -8.72 -7.83
C GLN A 37 -7.57 -8.72 -6.98
N ILE A 38 -7.42 -8.98 -5.68
CA ILE A 38 -8.57 -9.12 -4.76
C ILE A 38 -9.22 -7.75 -4.47
N THR A 39 -8.42 -6.69 -4.37
CA THR A 39 -8.89 -5.30 -4.42
C THR A 39 -8.06 -4.49 -5.39
N THR A 40 -8.73 -3.69 -6.19
CA THR A 40 -8.15 -2.70 -7.11
C THR A 40 -8.75 -1.33 -6.86
N ARG A 41 -8.12 -0.28 -7.42
CA ARG A 41 -8.61 1.10 -7.32
C ARG A 41 -10.07 1.20 -7.80
N GLY A 42 -10.94 1.76 -6.97
CA GLY A 42 -12.35 2.00 -7.32
C GLY A 42 -13.24 0.75 -7.29
N GLN A 43 -12.72 -0.39 -6.82
CA GLN A 43 -13.51 -1.60 -6.65
C GLN A 43 -14.47 -1.50 -5.46
N PHE A 44 -15.69 -2.04 -5.62
CA PHE A 44 -16.64 -2.17 -4.51
C PHE A 44 -16.39 -3.45 -3.71
N ASN A 45 -16.28 -3.29 -2.38
CA ASN A 45 -16.14 -4.38 -1.43
C ASN A 45 -17.32 -4.39 -0.45
N PRO A 46 -17.89 -5.55 -0.12
CA PRO A 46 -19.06 -5.63 0.74
C PRO A 46 -18.69 -5.39 2.22
N VAL A 47 -19.46 -4.54 2.92
CA VAL A 47 -19.36 -4.36 4.38
C VAL A 47 -20.40 -5.16 5.18
N HIS A 48 -21.38 -5.75 4.49
CA HIS A 48 -22.49 -6.49 5.10
C HIS A 48 -22.28 -8.01 5.02
N ASP A 49 -22.74 -8.70 6.06
CA ASP A 49 -22.82 -10.16 6.06
C ASP A 49 -24.26 -10.63 5.77
N PHE A 50 -24.52 -10.96 4.52
CA PHE A 50 -25.80 -11.54 4.11
C PHE A 50 -25.87 -13.07 4.27
N ALA A 51 -24.73 -13.76 4.42
CA ALA A 51 -24.71 -15.22 4.44
C ALA A 51 -25.56 -15.76 5.59
N TYR A 52 -25.33 -15.22 6.78
CA TYR A 52 -26.01 -15.63 8.01
C TYR A 52 -27.54 -15.54 7.94
N ALA A 53 -28.07 -14.42 7.41
CA ALA A 53 -29.51 -14.23 7.30
C ALA A 53 -30.13 -15.15 6.24
N ILE A 54 -29.46 -15.31 5.09
CA ILE A 54 -29.93 -16.15 3.99
C ILE A 54 -29.95 -17.63 4.39
N GLU A 55 -28.94 -18.10 5.13
CA GLU A 55 -28.87 -19.47 5.65
C GLU A 55 -30.02 -19.80 6.61
N ARG A 56 -30.50 -18.81 7.37
CA ARG A 56 -31.70 -18.93 8.22
C ARG A 56 -33.02 -18.77 7.47
N GLY A 57 -32.98 -18.63 6.15
CA GLY A 57 -34.17 -18.48 5.31
C GLY A 57 -34.77 -17.08 5.28
N VAL A 58 -34.12 -16.07 5.86
CA VAL A 58 -34.58 -14.67 5.83
C VAL A 58 -34.22 -14.04 4.49
N ARG A 59 -35.22 -13.59 3.74
CA ARG A 59 -35.04 -13.07 2.37
C ARG A 59 -35.83 -11.80 2.14
N ALA A 60 -35.14 -10.80 1.61
CA ALA A 60 -35.77 -9.60 1.09
C ALA A 60 -36.28 -9.87 -0.33
N ARG A 61 -37.58 -9.66 -0.55
CA ARG A 61 -38.21 -9.73 -1.88
C ARG A 61 -38.22 -8.35 -2.55
N ASP A 62 -38.50 -7.32 -1.75
CA ASP A 62 -38.65 -5.94 -2.20
C ASP A 62 -37.48 -5.06 -1.75
N GLU A 63 -37.27 -3.96 -2.46
CA GLU A 63 -36.21 -2.98 -2.17
C GLU A 63 -36.35 -2.39 -0.75
N LYS A 64 -37.58 -2.08 -0.30
CA LYS A 64 -37.83 -1.58 1.06
C LYS A 64 -37.37 -2.55 2.16
N VAL A 65 -37.51 -3.85 1.91
CA VAL A 65 -37.07 -4.89 2.85
C VAL A 65 -35.53 -4.99 2.82
N PHE A 66 -34.93 -4.79 1.66
CA PHE A 66 -33.47 -4.75 1.50
C PHE A 66 -32.86 -3.52 2.19
N GLU A 67 -33.47 -2.34 2.05
CA GLU A 67 -33.07 -1.12 2.77
C GLU A 67 -33.08 -1.33 4.30
N LYS A 68 -34.11 -2.02 4.80
CA LYS A 68 -34.20 -2.40 6.22
C LYS A 68 -33.08 -3.38 6.61
N LEU A 69 -32.66 -4.26 5.71
CA LEU A 69 -31.61 -5.25 5.94
C LEU A 69 -30.21 -4.62 6.03
N ILE A 70 -29.94 -3.56 5.26
CA ILE A 70 -28.64 -2.88 5.25
C ILE A 70 -28.53 -1.76 6.30
N THR A 71 -29.65 -1.37 6.91
CA THR A 71 -29.67 -0.32 7.94
C THR A 71 -29.18 -0.89 9.28
N ASN A 72 -28.04 -0.41 9.75
CA ASN A 72 -27.47 -0.83 11.03
C ASN A 72 -28.36 -0.36 12.20
N PRO A 73 -28.80 -1.25 13.11
CA PRO A 73 -29.51 -0.84 14.32
C PRO A 73 -28.60 -0.10 15.32
N GLY A 74 -27.29 -0.31 15.24
CA GLY A 74 -26.28 0.26 16.12
C GLY A 74 -26.09 1.78 16.00
N PRO A 75 -25.08 2.34 16.69
CA PRO A 75 -24.92 3.78 16.85
C PRO A 75 -24.35 4.49 15.60
N LEU A 76 -23.83 3.73 14.62
CA LEU A 76 -23.28 4.25 13.37
C LEU A 76 -24.27 4.07 12.22
N ARG A 77 -24.62 5.17 11.55
CA ARG A 77 -25.41 5.13 10.32
C ARG A 77 -24.53 5.44 9.12
N ILE A 78 -24.37 4.45 8.24
CA ILE A 78 -23.58 4.55 7.02
C ILE A 78 -24.51 4.99 5.88
N ALA A 79 -24.13 6.04 5.17
CA ALA A 79 -24.74 6.41 3.90
C ALA A 79 -23.98 5.76 2.74
N TYR A 80 -24.69 5.51 1.65
CA TYR A 80 -24.15 4.84 0.46
C TYR A 80 -24.42 5.66 -0.78
N SER A 81 -23.52 5.59 -1.76
CA SER A 81 -23.80 6.08 -3.10
C SER A 81 -24.87 5.21 -3.79
N PRO A 82 -25.70 5.79 -4.70
CA PRO A 82 -26.68 5.01 -5.46
C PRO A 82 -26.06 3.85 -6.25
N ASP A 83 -24.90 4.07 -6.85
CA ASP A 83 -24.19 3.06 -7.65
C ASP A 83 -23.74 1.86 -6.81
N TYR A 84 -23.21 2.12 -5.61
CA TYR A 84 -22.85 1.05 -4.68
C TYR A 84 -24.08 0.29 -4.17
N LEU A 85 -25.21 0.97 -3.92
CA LEU A 85 -26.45 0.33 -3.50
C LEU A 85 -27.02 -0.59 -4.58
N ASP A 86 -27.06 -0.14 -5.84
CA ASP A 86 -27.49 -0.97 -6.97
C ASP A 86 -26.60 -2.19 -7.13
N TRP A 87 -25.27 -1.99 -7.12
CA TRP A 87 -24.31 -3.10 -7.15
C TRP A 87 -24.55 -4.10 -6.01
N LEU A 88 -24.69 -3.62 -4.77
CA LEU A 88 -24.90 -4.44 -3.59
C LEU A 88 -26.23 -5.23 -3.68
N TYR A 89 -27.29 -4.60 -4.18
CA TYR A 89 -28.59 -5.23 -4.36
C TYR A 89 -28.57 -6.33 -5.44
N ARG A 90 -27.86 -6.10 -6.55
CA ARG A 90 -27.64 -7.12 -7.59
C ARG A 90 -26.85 -8.30 -7.04
N CYS A 91 -25.78 -8.04 -6.28
CA CYS A 91 -24.99 -9.07 -5.61
C CYS A 91 -25.84 -9.87 -4.62
N TYR A 92 -26.70 -9.21 -3.84
CA TYR A 92 -27.63 -9.86 -2.92
C TYR A 92 -28.59 -10.80 -3.64
N LYS A 93 -29.27 -10.34 -4.70
CA LYS A 93 -30.18 -11.16 -5.51
C LYS A 93 -29.46 -12.37 -6.12
N ALA A 94 -28.24 -12.16 -6.63
CA ALA A 94 -27.43 -13.24 -7.17
C ALA A 94 -27.05 -14.28 -6.10
N LYS A 95 -26.69 -13.84 -4.88
CA LYS A 95 -26.38 -14.73 -3.75
C LYS A 95 -27.60 -15.56 -3.32
N VAL A 96 -28.78 -14.95 -3.22
CA VAL A 96 -30.03 -15.67 -2.91
C VAL A 96 -30.32 -16.73 -3.98
N LYS A 97 -30.26 -16.36 -5.27
CA LYS A 97 -30.46 -17.30 -6.39
C LYS A 97 -29.44 -18.45 -6.37
N TYR A 98 -28.19 -18.15 -6.05
CA TYR A 98 -27.13 -19.15 -5.93
C TYR A 98 -27.40 -20.16 -4.82
N VAL A 99 -27.75 -19.68 -3.62
CA VAL A 99 -28.09 -20.53 -2.47
C VAL A 99 -29.34 -21.38 -2.76
N ASP A 100 -30.34 -20.81 -3.42
CA ASP A 100 -31.53 -21.53 -3.86
C ASP A 100 -31.23 -22.65 -4.85
N ALA A 101 -30.47 -22.34 -5.90
CA ALA A 101 -30.10 -23.32 -6.90
C ALA A 101 -29.29 -24.46 -6.27
N ARG A 102 -28.37 -24.13 -5.35
CA ARG A 102 -27.58 -25.11 -4.60
C ARG A 102 -28.46 -25.98 -3.71
N ALA A 103 -29.33 -25.39 -2.88
CA ALA A 103 -30.21 -26.13 -1.99
C ALA A 103 -31.23 -26.98 -2.76
N ALA A 104 -31.74 -26.50 -3.89
CA ALA A 104 -32.62 -27.26 -4.77
C ALA A 104 -31.89 -28.45 -5.41
N ALA A 105 -30.64 -28.28 -5.83
CA ALA A 105 -29.82 -29.37 -6.33
C ALA A 105 -29.59 -30.41 -5.21
N GLU A 106 -29.11 -29.99 -4.04
CA GLU A 106 -28.89 -30.89 -2.90
C GLU A 106 -30.17 -31.65 -2.49
N LYS A 107 -31.35 -31.01 -2.55
CA LYS A 107 -32.66 -31.67 -2.33
C LYS A 107 -33.00 -32.69 -3.41
N LYS A 108 -32.85 -32.35 -4.69
CA LYS A 108 -33.11 -33.31 -5.81
C LYS A 108 -32.25 -34.55 -5.68
N PHE A 109 -31.06 -34.39 -5.12
CA PHE A 109 -30.06 -35.43 -5.02
C PHE A 109 -29.98 -36.08 -3.62
N ASN A 110 -30.86 -35.71 -2.67
CA ASN A 110 -30.78 -36.16 -1.25
C ASN A 110 -29.36 -36.06 -0.66
N GLY A 111 -28.60 -35.01 -1.01
CA GLY A 111 -27.19 -34.83 -0.62
C GLY A 111 -26.14 -35.54 -1.50
N ASN A 112 -26.56 -36.32 -2.50
CA ASN A 112 -25.72 -37.10 -3.42
C ASN A 112 -25.77 -36.57 -4.86
N LEU A 113 -25.05 -35.49 -5.15
CA LEU A 113 -24.89 -34.95 -6.52
C LEU A 113 -24.21 -36.00 -7.44
N ILE A 114 -24.97 -36.88 -8.08
CA ILE A 114 -24.44 -37.93 -8.96
C ILE A 114 -24.39 -37.44 -10.41
N SER A 115 -23.18 -37.54 -10.98
CA SER A 115 -22.75 -37.66 -12.39
C SER A 115 -23.53 -36.93 -13.51
N SER A 116 -22.81 -36.03 -14.17
CA SER A 116 -22.66 -35.75 -15.62
C SER A 116 -23.66 -36.18 -16.72
N GLU A 117 -24.72 -36.95 -16.49
CA GLU A 117 -25.60 -37.44 -17.57
C GLU A 117 -27.01 -36.81 -17.62
N ALA A 118 -27.41 -36.01 -16.63
CA ALA A 118 -28.78 -35.46 -16.58
C ALA A 118 -28.93 -34.00 -17.05
N VAL A 119 -27.94 -33.40 -17.72
CA VAL A 119 -28.01 -31.98 -18.15
C VAL A 119 -28.20 -31.81 -19.67
N THR A 120 -28.23 -32.88 -20.47
CA THR A 120 -28.40 -32.74 -21.93
C THR A 120 -29.85 -32.81 -22.44
N ARG A 121 -30.86 -33.07 -21.60
CA ARG A 121 -32.26 -33.08 -22.07
C ARG A 121 -33.26 -32.56 -21.03
N SER A 122 -33.33 -31.24 -20.86
CA SER A 122 -34.60 -30.48 -20.79
C SER A 122 -34.34 -29.05 -20.30
N SER A 123 -34.99 -28.10 -20.96
CA SER A 123 -34.93 -26.64 -20.77
C SER A 123 -33.59 -25.99 -21.13
N GLY A 124 -33.58 -25.31 -22.28
CA GLY A 124 -32.57 -24.31 -22.60
C GLY A 124 -32.57 -23.20 -21.55
N GLU A 125 -31.39 -22.58 -21.35
CA GLU A 125 -31.07 -21.54 -20.36
C GLU A 125 -30.37 -21.95 -19.05
N LEU A 126 -29.35 -22.83 -19.10
CA LEU A 126 -28.29 -22.82 -18.07
C LEU A 126 -26.91 -22.95 -18.73
N SER A 127 -26.42 -21.84 -19.30
CA SER A 127 -25.04 -21.73 -19.84
C SER A 127 -23.96 -21.66 -18.75
N LYS A 128 -24.31 -21.87 -17.47
CA LYS A 128 -23.37 -21.87 -16.35
C LYS A 128 -23.55 -23.15 -15.52
N PRO A 129 -22.47 -23.88 -15.20
CA PRO A 129 -22.56 -25.08 -14.37
C PRO A 129 -23.20 -24.73 -13.03
N LEU A 130 -24.09 -25.61 -12.56
CA LEU A 130 -24.76 -25.44 -11.26
C LEU A 130 -23.71 -25.41 -10.12
N PRO A 131 -23.98 -24.70 -9.03
CA PRO A 131 -23.11 -24.70 -7.85
C PRO A 131 -22.86 -26.12 -7.33
N GLY A 132 -21.59 -26.52 -7.20
CA GLY A 132 -21.21 -27.88 -6.78
C GLY A 132 -21.19 -28.92 -7.91
N ALA A 133 -21.54 -28.55 -9.14
CA ALA A 133 -21.34 -29.40 -10.31
C ALA A 133 -19.85 -29.74 -10.49
N PRO A 134 -19.53 -30.99 -10.89
CA PRO A 134 -18.16 -31.36 -11.13
C PRO A 134 -17.56 -30.55 -12.28
N PRO A 135 -16.26 -30.23 -12.22
CA PRO A 135 -15.56 -29.68 -13.38
C PRO A 135 -15.58 -30.71 -14.54
N PRO A 136 -15.42 -30.26 -15.79
CA PRO A 136 -15.39 -31.14 -16.95
C PRO A 136 -14.39 -32.30 -16.78
N GLY A 137 -14.80 -33.52 -17.11
CA GLY A 137 -13.94 -34.71 -17.02
C GLY A 137 -13.74 -35.26 -15.60
N MET A 138 -14.46 -34.76 -14.60
CA MET A 138 -14.39 -35.28 -13.23
C MET A 138 -15.74 -35.79 -12.71
N PHE A 139 -15.66 -36.69 -11.75
CA PHE A 139 -16.79 -37.32 -11.08
C PHE A 139 -16.76 -36.98 -9.58
N LEU A 140 -17.93 -36.80 -8.98
CA LEU A 140 -18.02 -36.55 -7.55
C LEU A 140 -17.67 -37.81 -6.73
N ARG A 141 -16.92 -37.65 -5.64
CA ARG A 141 -16.67 -38.74 -4.69
C ARG A 141 -17.86 -38.96 -3.73
N PRO A 142 -17.98 -40.14 -3.10
CA PRO A 142 -19.01 -40.40 -2.09
C PRO A 142 -18.92 -39.43 -0.90
N PRO A 143 -20.04 -38.97 -0.32
CA PRO A 143 -20.09 -37.93 0.72
C PRO A 143 -19.29 -38.29 1.98
N HIS A 144 -19.36 -39.54 2.42
CA HIS A 144 -18.67 -40.01 3.62
C HIS A 144 -17.23 -40.48 3.38
N SER A 145 -16.67 -40.24 2.19
CA SER A 145 -15.26 -40.56 1.94
C SER A 145 -14.35 -39.55 2.62
N PHE A 146 -13.27 -40.01 3.27
CA PHE A 146 -12.33 -39.15 3.99
C PHE A 146 -11.79 -38.00 3.12
N ARG A 147 -11.48 -38.26 1.84
CA ARG A 147 -11.02 -37.23 0.90
C ARG A 147 -12.08 -36.16 0.66
N ARG A 148 -13.33 -36.57 0.42
CA ARG A 148 -14.42 -35.61 0.19
C ARG A 148 -14.71 -34.78 1.45
N ILE A 149 -14.77 -35.40 2.63
CA ILE A 149 -14.96 -34.68 3.90
C ILE A 149 -13.83 -33.66 4.10
N SER A 150 -12.57 -34.06 3.91
CA SER A 150 -11.42 -33.15 4.01
C SER A 150 -11.49 -32.00 3.00
N GLY A 151 -11.86 -32.29 1.75
CA GLY A 151 -12.00 -31.28 0.70
C GLY A 151 -13.16 -30.31 0.97
N GLU A 152 -14.33 -30.81 1.39
CA GLU A 152 -15.48 -29.95 1.75
C GLU A 152 -15.16 -29.06 2.96
N MET A 153 -14.46 -29.58 3.97
CA MET A 153 -13.98 -28.81 5.12
C MET A 153 -12.98 -27.72 4.70
N ARG A 154 -12.01 -28.05 3.84
CA ARG A 154 -11.06 -27.05 3.29
C ARG A 154 -11.75 -25.98 2.46
N ARG A 155 -12.69 -26.34 1.58
CA ARG A 155 -13.47 -25.36 0.81
C ARG A 155 -14.28 -24.44 1.72
N LYS A 156 -14.89 -24.99 2.77
CA LYS A 156 -15.64 -24.20 3.76
C LYS A 156 -14.72 -23.19 4.46
N HIS A 157 -13.60 -23.65 5.00
CA HIS A 157 -12.63 -22.78 5.67
C HIS A 157 -12.06 -21.70 4.74
N ALA A 158 -11.69 -22.08 3.53
CA ALA A 158 -11.20 -21.14 2.52
C ALA A 158 -12.26 -20.09 2.14
N GLN A 159 -13.53 -20.50 1.98
CA GLN A 159 -14.62 -19.57 1.68
C GLN A 159 -14.89 -18.60 2.84
N GLU A 160 -14.91 -19.09 4.09
CA GLU A 160 -15.04 -18.25 5.28
C GLU A 160 -13.92 -17.21 5.35
N THR A 161 -12.69 -17.64 5.07
CA THR A 161 -11.50 -16.76 5.02
C THR A 161 -11.63 -15.70 3.92
N LEU A 162 -12.15 -16.04 2.75
CA LEU A 162 -12.39 -15.09 1.66
C LEU A 162 -13.49 -14.09 2.00
N ASP A 163 -14.58 -14.54 2.62
CA ASP A 163 -15.69 -13.69 3.06
C ASP A 163 -15.22 -12.70 4.15
N GLU A 164 -14.36 -13.13 5.07
CA GLU A 164 -13.69 -12.25 6.04
C GLU A 164 -12.80 -11.20 5.36
N VAL A 165 -11.97 -11.61 4.41
CA VAL A 165 -11.05 -10.71 3.69
C VAL A 165 -11.83 -9.65 2.91
N ALA A 166 -12.90 -10.05 2.20
CA ALA A 166 -13.76 -9.14 1.47
C ALA A 166 -14.43 -8.11 2.39
N LYS A 167 -14.94 -8.55 3.55
CA LYS A 167 -15.50 -7.67 4.58
C LYS A 167 -14.45 -6.73 5.16
N ALA A 168 -13.26 -7.24 5.49
CA ALA A 168 -12.18 -6.43 6.04
C ALA A 168 -11.72 -5.34 5.04
N GLN A 169 -11.63 -5.65 3.76
CA GLN A 169 -11.33 -4.66 2.72
C GLN A 169 -12.44 -3.61 2.60
N GLY A 170 -13.72 -4.02 2.66
CA GLY A 170 -14.83 -3.07 2.72
C GLY A 170 -14.80 -2.17 3.96
N MET A 171 -14.39 -2.70 5.11
CA MET A 171 -14.23 -1.90 6.34
C MET A 171 -13.06 -0.91 6.24
N LEU A 172 -11.96 -1.29 5.57
CA LEU A 172 -10.89 -0.35 5.23
C LEU A 172 -11.43 0.76 4.33
N ASP A 173 -12.16 0.42 3.26
CA ASP A 173 -12.76 1.39 2.35
C ASP A 173 -13.72 2.37 3.07
N LEU A 174 -14.51 1.85 4.03
CA LEU A 174 -15.43 2.64 4.83
C LEU A 174 -14.72 3.71 5.65
N PHE A 175 -13.66 3.36 6.38
CA PHE A 175 -12.94 4.28 7.28
C PHE A 175 -11.79 5.06 6.60
N GLU A 176 -11.35 4.62 5.41
CA GLU A 176 -10.52 5.40 4.49
C GLU A 176 -11.31 6.55 3.84
N ARG A 177 -12.64 6.45 3.86
CA ARG A 177 -13.57 7.40 3.24
C ARG A 177 -13.55 7.32 1.72
N GLN A 178 -13.63 6.10 1.20
CA GLN A 178 -13.89 5.86 -0.22
C GLN A 178 -15.25 6.46 -0.63
N PRO A 179 -15.36 6.98 -1.87
CA PRO A 179 -16.51 7.80 -2.30
C PRO A 179 -17.84 7.04 -2.30
N GLN A 180 -17.83 5.72 -2.40
CA GLN A 180 -19.05 4.90 -2.29
C GLN A 180 -19.72 4.98 -0.92
N PHE A 181 -18.99 5.39 0.12
CA PHE A 181 -19.49 5.60 1.47
C PHE A 181 -19.46 7.11 1.79
N PRO A 182 -20.37 7.94 1.26
CA PRO A 182 -20.27 9.40 1.31
C PRO A 182 -20.32 9.98 2.73
N ALA A 183 -21.04 9.35 3.67
CA ALA A 183 -21.18 9.88 5.03
C ALA A 183 -21.28 8.76 6.08
N ILE A 184 -20.71 9.02 7.26
CA ILE A 184 -20.88 8.21 8.47
C ILE A 184 -21.46 9.13 9.55
N HIS A 185 -22.71 8.88 9.91
CA HIS A 185 -23.40 9.67 10.92
C HIS A 185 -23.28 9.05 12.30
N ILE A 186 -23.11 9.92 13.30
CA ILE A 186 -22.85 9.60 14.72
C ILE A 186 -23.94 10.20 15.62
N ASP A 187 -25.18 10.26 15.12
CA ASP A 187 -26.34 10.84 15.83
C ASP A 187 -26.76 10.00 17.05
N ARG A 188 -26.55 8.67 17.00
CA ARG A 188 -26.90 7.72 18.07
C ARG A 188 -25.72 7.33 18.98
N CYS A 189 -24.54 7.92 18.78
CA CYS A 189 -23.36 7.61 19.58
C CYS A 189 -23.47 8.20 21.00
N THR A 190 -23.35 7.34 22.01
CA THR A 190 -23.07 7.76 23.39
C THR A 190 -21.58 8.11 23.58
N ARG A 191 -21.23 8.70 24.73
CA ARG A 191 -19.84 9.04 25.09
C ARG A 191 -18.86 7.88 24.90
N PHE A 192 -19.26 6.66 25.28
CA PHE A 192 -18.43 5.46 25.09
C PHE A 192 -18.02 5.29 23.62
N HIS A 193 -18.99 5.31 22.70
CA HIS A 193 -18.74 5.13 21.27
C HIS A 193 -17.86 6.24 20.70
N LEU A 194 -18.09 7.50 21.11
CA LEU A 194 -17.29 8.64 20.64
C LEU A 194 -15.84 8.52 21.10
N VAL A 195 -15.60 8.11 22.35
CA VAL A 195 -14.24 7.93 22.88
C VAL A 195 -13.50 6.81 22.16
N GLU A 196 -14.14 5.65 21.95
CA GLU A 196 -13.50 4.54 21.26
C GLU A 196 -13.21 4.86 19.78
N LEU A 197 -14.17 5.48 19.08
CA LEU A 197 -13.94 5.96 17.71
C LEU A 197 -12.80 6.98 17.65
N PHE A 198 -12.71 7.88 18.63
CA PHE A 198 -11.63 8.87 18.67
C PHE A 198 -10.26 8.21 18.88
N LYS A 199 -10.16 7.27 19.82
CA LYS A 199 -8.90 6.56 20.08
C LYS A 199 -8.42 5.84 18.83
N GLU A 200 -9.26 4.99 18.25
CA GLU A 200 -8.87 4.15 17.11
C GLU A 200 -8.66 4.95 15.81
N MET A 201 -9.50 5.96 15.56
CA MET A 201 -9.51 6.65 14.25
C MET A 201 -8.66 7.91 14.20
N VAL A 202 -8.42 8.57 15.34
CA VAL A 202 -7.72 9.85 15.41
C VAL A 202 -6.43 9.71 16.22
N LEU A 203 -6.54 9.30 17.50
CA LEU A 203 -5.42 9.33 18.44
C LEU A 203 -4.28 8.38 18.05
N GLU A 204 -4.59 7.12 17.74
CA GLU A 204 -3.58 6.10 17.37
C GLU A 204 -2.82 6.45 16.08
N ARG A 205 -3.42 7.28 15.20
CA ARG A 205 -2.82 7.66 13.91
C ARG A 205 -2.03 8.96 13.97
N SER A 206 -2.30 9.80 14.95
CA SER A 206 -1.64 11.10 15.10
C SER A 206 -0.29 10.97 15.79
N LEU A 207 0.74 11.62 15.24
CA LEU A 207 2.06 11.72 15.88
C LEU A 207 2.14 12.91 16.85
N ASP A 208 1.32 13.93 16.63
CA ASP A 208 1.33 15.18 17.38
C ASP A 208 -0.06 15.46 17.98
N ALA A 209 -0.09 15.64 19.29
CA ALA A 209 -1.29 15.95 20.06
C ALA A 209 -1.83 17.36 19.76
N THR A 210 -0.95 18.33 19.48
CA THR A 210 -1.38 19.71 19.23
C THR A 210 -2.15 19.83 17.92
N ALA A 211 -1.72 19.07 16.90
CA ALA A 211 -2.42 18.98 15.62
C ALA A 211 -3.86 18.46 15.75
N ILE A 212 -4.18 17.64 16.76
CA ILE A 212 -5.55 17.14 16.98
C ILE A 212 -6.47 18.28 17.44
N TRP A 213 -5.99 19.12 18.35
CA TRP A 213 -6.72 20.31 18.80
C TRP A 213 -6.92 21.30 17.66
N ASP A 214 -5.87 21.57 16.88
CA ASP A 214 -5.97 22.43 15.69
C ASP A 214 -7.01 21.90 14.71
N LYS A 215 -7.01 20.58 14.47
CA LYS A 215 -7.97 19.90 13.61
C LYS A 215 -9.41 20.04 14.12
N ALA A 216 -9.63 19.86 15.41
CA ALA A 216 -10.96 20.01 16.02
C ALA A 216 -11.51 21.44 15.88
N LEU A 217 -10.68 22.45 16.19
CA LEU A 217 -11.06 23.86 16.10
C LEU A 217 -11.25 24.31 14.65
N LEU A 218 -10.41 23.84 13.73
CA LEU A 218 -10.56 24.14 12.32
C LEU A 218 -11.83 23.52 11.73
N TYR A 219 -12.16 22.27 12.07
CA TYR A 219 -13.43 21.66 11.65
C TYR A 219 -14.63 22.39 12.23
N ARG A 220 -14.56 22.87 13.48
CA ARG A 220 -15.59 23.73 14.05
C ARG A 220 -15.76 25.03 13.24
N ALA A 221 -14.66 25.66 12.84
CA ALA A 221 -14.68 26.86 12.02
C ALA A 221 -15.26 26.61 10.61
N ILE A 222 -14.91 25.51 9.96
CA ILE A 222 -15.46 25.12 8.65
C ILE A 222 -16.97 24.86 8.78
N LEU A 223 -17.41 24.11 9.78
CA LEU A 223 -18.83 23.79 9.98
C LEU A 223 -19.67 25.05 10.24
N SER A 224 -19.18 25.96 11.08
CA SER A 224 -19.90 27.21 11.38
C SER A 224 -20.00 28.12 10.15
N GLU A 225 -18.92 28.29 9.40
CA GLU A 225 -18.89 29.16 8.21
C GLU A 225 -19.68 28.57 7.03
N ARG A 226 -19.63 27.24 6.84
CA ARG A 226 -20.29 26.54 5.73
C ARG A 226 -21.65 25.94 6.09
N LYS A 227 -22.24 26.33 7.22
CA LYS A 227 -23.56 25.89 7.69
C LYS A 227 -24.65 25.82 6.59
N PRO A 228 -24.82 26.82 5.70
CA PRO A 228 -25.92 26.80 4.71
C PRO A 228 -25.73 25.80 3.56
N SER A 229 -24.50 25.36 3.26
CA SER A 229 -24.23 24.46 2.12
C SER A 229 -24.39 22.99 2.45
N TYR A 230 -24.49 22.63 3.74
CA TYR A 230 -24.58 21.23 4.16
C TYR A 230 -25.99 20.64 3.98
N PRO A 231 -26.09 19.33 3.68
CA PRO A 231 -27.37 18.65 3.54
C PRO A 231 -28.14 18.61 4.87
N SER A 232 -29.46 18.45 4.77
CA SER A 232 -30.36 18.37 5.93
C SER A 232 -30.00 17.24 6.91
N SER A 233 -29.39 16.16 6.42
CA SER A 233 -28.90 15.03 7.22
C SER A 233 -27.78 15.41 8.20
N PHE A 234 -27.13 16.57 8.03
CA PHE A 234 -26.06 17.06 8.90
C PHE A 234 -26.57 17.97 10.02
N ARG A 235 -27.86 18.32 10.06
CA ARG A 235 -28.42 19.28 11.03
C ARG A 235 -28.06 19.00 12.48
N TYR A 236 -27.99 17.72 12.87
CA TYR A 236 -27.70 17.31 14.24
C TYR A 236 -26.29 17.70 14.75
N ILE A 237 -25.32 17.95 13.86
CA ILE A 237 -23.96 18.31 14.28
C ILE A 237 -23.87 19.78 14.72
N PHE A 238 -24.75 20.65 14.21
CA PHE A 238 -24.71 22.07 14.55
C PHE A 238 -25.08 22.34 16.00
N ASN A 239 -25.90 21.48 16.62
CA ASN A 239 -26.12 21.52 18.06
C ASN A 239 -24.79 21.39 18.82
N ALA A 240 -23.90 20.49 18.41
CA ALA A 240 -22.58 20.35 19.03
C ALA A 240 -21.66 21.55 18.74
N VAL A 241 -21.79 22.20 17.59
CA VAL A 241 -21.03 23.44 17.27
C VAL A 241 -21.44 24.58 18.19
N GLU A 242 -22.73 24.69 18.48
CA GLU A 242 -23.33 25.70 19.36
C GLU A 242 -23.04 25.38 20.85
N GLU A 243 -23.07 24.10 21.24
CA GLU A 243 -22.77 23.61 22.61
C GLU A 243 -21.26 23.53 22.94
N THR A 244 -20.38 23.92 22.02
CA THR A 244 -18.92 23.84 22.27
C THR A 244 -18.50 24.81 23.37
N VAL A 245 -17.91 24.28 24.46
CA VAL A 245 -17.36 25.08 25.56
C VAL A 245 -15.95 25.56 25.21
N LEU A 246 -15.75 26.88 25.17
CA LEU A 246 -14.44 27.53 24.97
C LEU A 246 -14.13 28.39 26.19
N ALA A 247 -12.93 28.28 26.75
CA ALA A 247 -12.57 28.95 27.98
C ALA A 247 -11.31 29.82 27.80
N PRO A 248 -11.31 31.10 28.24
CA PRO A 248 -10.18 32.00 28.02
C PRO A 248 -8.91 31.57 28.79
N ARG A 249 -9.07 30.90 29.94
CA ARG A 249 -7.98 30.33 30.76
C ARG A 249 -8.51 29.09 31.50
N SER A 250 -8.54 27.93 30.86
CA SER A 250 -8.82 26.67 31.55
C SER A 250 -7.80 25.60 31.21
N VAL A 251 -7.63 24.65 32.13
CA VAL A 251 -6.75 23.49 31.96
C VAL A 251 -7.39 22.43 31.07
N ASN A 252 -8.71 22.48 30.87
CA ASN A 252 -9.48 21.42 30.22
C ASN A 252 -9.90 21.75 28.78
N CYS A 253 -10.13 23.02 28.45
CA CYS A 253 -10.74 23.44 27.17
C CYS A 253 -9.84 24.44 26.43
N PRO A 254 -9.89 24.48 25.09
CA PRO A 254 -9.14 25.45 24.31
C PRO A 254 -9.71 26.86 24.43
N SER A 255 -8.89 27.86 24.08
CA SER A 255 -9.27 29.26 24.15
C SER A 255 -10.17 29.69 22.98
N ILE A 256 -11.02 30.69 23.23
CA ILE A 256 -11.84 31.29 22.17
C ILE A 256 -10.98 32.04 21.14
N GLU A 257 -9.83 32.56 21.55
CA GLU A 257 -8.86 33.21 20.67
C GLU A 257 -8.26 32.21 19.66
N ALA A 258 -7.98 30.97 20.11
CA ALA A 258 -7.55 29.90 19.24
C ALA A 258 -8.60 29.56 18.18
N TYR A 259 -9.88 29.51 18.56
CA TYR A 259 -10.96 29.31 17.59
C TYR A 259 -11.01 30.42 16.53
N TYR A 260 -10.93 31.69 16.93
CA TYR A 260 -10.97 32.79 15.97
C TYR A 260 -9.74 32.83 15.04
N TYR A 261 -8.59 32.33 15.47
CA TYR A 261 -7.44 32.11 14.58
C TYR A 261 -7.77 31.12 13.44
N PHE A 262 -8.41 29.99 13.74
CA PHE A 262 -8.83 29.05 12.69
C PHE A 262 -9.96 29.59 11.83
N LEU A 263 -10.88 30.38 12.40
CA LEU A 263 -11.90 31.09 11.61
C LEU A 263 -11.26 32.10 10.63
N TYR A 264 -10.20 32.78 11.05
CA TYR A 264 -9.37 33.61 10.18
C TYR A 264 -8.77 32.81 9.02
N LEU A 265 -8.18 31.64 9.29
CA LEU A 265 -7.64 30.78 8.22
C LEU A 265 -8.73 30.32 7.24
N VAL A 266 -9.91 29.91 7.74
CA VAL A 266 -11.04 29.49 6.90
C VAL A 266 -11.49 30.62 5.98
N LYS A 267 -11.66 31.84 6.50
CA LYS A 267 -12.10 32.99 5.71
C LYS A 267 -11.03 33.49 4.74
N LYS A 268 -9.75 33.46 5.13
CA LYS A 268 -8.62 33.94 4.31
C LYS A 268 -8.32 33.01 3.14
N TYR A 269 -8.24 31.70 3.39
CA TYR A 269 -7.86 30.68 2.41
C TYR A 269 -9.06 29.94 1.81
N TYR A 270 -10.28 30.39 2.09
CA TYR A 270 -11.53 29.80 1.57
C TYR A 270 -11.68 28.31 1.90
N ILE A 271 -11.30 27.86 3.09
CA ILE A 271 -11.24 26.42 3.41
C ILE A 271 -12.66 25.82 3.45
N ASP A 272 -12.91 24.81 2.62
CA ASP A 272 -14.25 24.23 2.44
C ASP A 272 -14.37 22.80 2.98
N ASN A 273 -13.26 22.06 3.02
CA ASN A 273 -13.26 20.62 3.27
C ASN A 273 -12.09 20.18 4.18
N ALA A 274 -12.13 18.94 4.65
CA ALA A 274 -11.09 18.35 5.51
C ALA A 274 -9.76 18.11 4.79
N VAL A 275 -9.78 18.02 3.46
CA VAL A 275 -8.58 17.79 2.64
C VAL A 275 -7.74 19.07 2.58
N GLU A 276 -8.36 20.20 2.30
CA GLU A 276 -7.77 21.53 2.38
C GLU A 276 -7.36 21.89 3.81
N ALA A 277 -8.20 21.53 4.80
CA ALA A 277 -7.86 21.69 6.20
C ALA A 277 -6.56 20.96 6.55
N HIS A 278 -6.37 19.75 6.04
CA HIS A 278 -5.12 19.00 6.22
C HIS A 278 -3.92 19.75 5.64
N VAL A 279 -4.06 20.33 4.44
CA VAL A 279 -3.00 21.11 3.80
C VAL A 279 -2.62 22.33 4.63
N VAL A 280 -3.62 23.11 5.04
CA VAL A 280 -3.40 24.33 5.83
C VAL A 280 -2.79 24.01 7.18
N LEU A 281 -3.32 23.01 7.91
CA LEU A 281 -2.78 22.65 9.24
C LEU A 281 -1.33 22.19 9.21
N ARG A 282 -0.90 21.55 8.13
CA ARG A 282 0.49 21.14 7.97
C ARG A 282 1.43 22.31 7.63
N CYS A 283 0.95 23.33 6.93
CA CYS A 283 1.80 24.44 6.49
C CYS A 283 1.74 25.66 7.41
N HIS A 284 0.64 25.91 8.12
CA HIS A 284 0.34 27.19 8.79
C HIS A 284 1.30 27.61 9.93
N ARG A 285 2.17 26.70 10.40
CA ARG A 285 3.19 26.97 11.43
C ARG A 285 4.60 27.09 10.86
N GLU A 286 4.78 26.84 9.57
CA GLU A 286 6.08 26.90 8.91
C GLU A 286 6.54 28.34 8.69
N PRO A 287 7.85 28.61 8.62
CA PRO A 287 8.36 29.98 8.42
C PRO A 287 8.00 30.57 7.04
N ASN A 288 7.77 29.72 6.04
CA ASN A 288 7.43 30.08 4.66
C ASN A 288 5.93 29.95 4.34
N VAL A 289 5.06 30.16 5.34
CA VAL A 289 3.59 30.05 5.21
C VAL A 289 3.02 30.83 4.03
N SER A 290 3.49 32.06 3.80
CA SER A 290 2.97 32.92 2.72
C SER A 290 3.13 32.27 1.34
N ASP A 291 4.23 31.56 1.14
CA ASP A 291 4.59 30.97 -0.14
C ASP A 291 3.93 29.60 -0.30
N LEU A 292 3.89 28.80 0.77
CA LEU A 292 3.26 27.48 0.77
C LEU A 292 1.74 27.57 0.60
N LEU A 293 1.10 28.50 1.31
CA LEU A 293 -0.36 28.66 1.33
C LEU A 293 -0.85 29.75 0.38
N PHE A 294 0.00 30.24 -0.53
CA PHE A 294 -0.48 31.07 -1.62
C PHE A 294 -1.48 30.28 -2.48
N SER A 295 -2.75 30.71 -2.44
CA SER A 295 -3.85 29.96 -3.01
C SER A 295 -4.28 30.45 -4.39
N ASN A 296 -4.96 29.58 -5.13
CA ASN A 296 -5.72 29.90 -6.33
C ASN A 296 -7.20 29.54 -6.06
N PRO A 297 -8.11 30.51 -5.84
CA PRO A 297 -7.95 31.96 -5.96
C PRO A 297 -7.05 32.57 -4.87
N PRO A 298 -6.47 33.78 -5.09
CA PRO A 298 -5.58 34.43 -4.12
C PRO A 298 -6.29 34.65 -2.78
N PRO A 299 -5.56 34.58 -1.65
CA PRO A 299 -6.13 34.74 -0.32
C PRO A 299 -6.71 36.15 -0.13
N LYS A 300 -7.75 36.27 0.70
CA LYS A 300 -8.34 37.58 1.03
C LYS A 300 -7.36 38.48 1.76
N ASP A 301 -7.56 39.79 1.59
CA ASP A 301 -6.84 40.81 2.33
C ASP A 301 -7.11 40.68 3.83
N ASP A 302 -6.04 40.79 4.62
CA ASP A 302 -6.13 40.61 6.07
C ASP A 302 -7.10 41.60 6.72
N VAL A 303 -7.19 42.83 6.21
CA VAL A 303 -8.07 43.86 6.77
C VAL A 303 -9.55 43.47 6.64
N GLU A 304 -9.95 42.95 5.48
CA GLU A 304 -11.34 42.52 5.22
C GLU A 304 -11.73 41.35 6.12
N VAL A 305 -10.84 40.35 6.25
CA VAL A 305 -11.10 39.17 7.07
C VAL A 305 -11.19 39.56 8.55
N ARG A 306 -10.32 40.44 9.03
CA ARG A 306 -10.36 40.93 10.42
C ARG A 306 -11.65 41.66 10.73
N GLN A 307 -12.09 42.56 9.84
CA GLN A 307 -13.37 43.27 10.01
C GLN A 307 -14.55 42.29 10.09
N ALA A 308 -14.58 41.27 9.22
CA ALA A 308 -15.64 40.26 9.24
C ALA A 308 -15.66 39.45 10.56
N ILE A 309 -14.50 39.14 11.12
CA ILE A 309 -14.42 38.42 12.40
C ILE A 309 -14.79 39.32 13.57
N GLU A 310 -14.37 40.59 13.57
CA GLU A 310 -14.78 41.57 14.57
C GLU A 310 -16.29 41.78 14.58
N THR A 311 -16.94 41.82 13.40
CA THR A 311 -18.40 41.88 13.33
C THR A 311 -19.07 40.65 13.93
N LEU A 312 -18.56 39.44 13.64
CA LEU A 312 -19.08 38.21 14.23
C LEU A 312 -18.91 38.17 15.75
N ARG A 313 -17.73 38.56 16.24
CA ARG A 313 -17.43 38.62 17.68
C ARG A 313 -18.34 39.62 18.39
N SER A 314 -18.62 40.77 17.76
CA SER A 314 -19.55 41.76 18.31
C SER A 314 -20.99 41.23 18.35
N ALA A 315 -21.44 40.51 17.31
CA ALA A 315 -22.76 39.89 17.27
C ALA A 315 -22.89 38.80 18.35
N GLU A 316 -21.92 37.91 18.48
CA GLU A 316 -21.88 36.88 19.53
C GLU A 316 -21.92 37.49 20.94
N ALA A 317 -21.18 38.57 21.18
CA ALA A 317 -21.23 39.30 22.45
C ALA A 317 -22.62 39.87 22.76
N THR A 318 -23.32 40.40 21.75
CA THR A 318 -24.71 40.87 21.94
C THR A 318 -25.70 39.74 22.19
N TYR A 319 -25.54 38.57 21.56
CA TYR A 319 -26.36 37.39 21.81
C TYR A 319 -26.15 36.83 23.22
N SER A 320 -24.90 36.72 23.68
CA SER A 320 -24.60 36.28 25.05
C SER A 320 -25.11 37.27 26.11
N ALA A 321 -25.03 38.58 25.84
CA ALA A 321 -25.60 39.61 26.72
C ALA A 321 -27.13 39.52 26.79
N ALA A 322 -27.82 39.34 25.66
CA ALA A 322 -29.27 39.17 25.60
C ALA A 322 -29.76 37.88 26.31
N SER A 323 -29.02 36.77 26.16
CA SER A 323 -29.29 35.52 26.89
C SER A 323 -29.12 35.68 28.40
N SER A 324 -28.09 36.42 28.85
CA SER A 324 -27.84 36.67 30.28
C SER A 324 -28.85 37.63 30.94
N ILE A 325 -29.57 38.44 30.15
CA ILE A 325 -30.66 39.29 30.61
C ILE A 325 -31.98 38.50 30.71
N ALA A 326 -32.20 37.53 29.82
CA ALA A 326 -33.36 36.63 29.88
C ALA A 326 -33.35 35.72 31.12
N ASP A 327 -32.18 35.25 31.55
CA ASP A 327 -32.02 34.43 32.78
C ASP A 327 -32.09 35.24 34.09
N LYS A 328 -32.04 36.57 34.03
CA LYS A 328 -32.12 37.44 35.24
C LYS A 328 -33.54 37.87 35.63
N ASN A 329 -34.56 37.50 34.88
CA ASN A 329 -35.96 37.85 35.21
C ASN A 329 -36.67 36.84 36.14
N VAL A 330 -35.92 35.97 36.83
CA VAL A 330 -36.46 35.09 37.89
C VAL A 330 -35.61 35.20 39.15
N ASN A 331 -35.65 36.36 39.81
CA ASN A 331 -35.68 36.52 41.27
C ASN A 331 -35.54 38.01 41.64
N GLY A 332 -36.56 38.54 42.32
CA GLY A 332 -36.60 39.93 42.79
C GLY A 332 -35.79 40.17 44.07
N GLY A 333 -35.58 41.45 44.39
CA GLY A 333 -35.10 41.90 45.70
C GLY A 333 -34.48 43.30 45.68
N ASP A 334 -35.19 44.26 46.28
CA ASP A 334 -34.80 45.64 46.58
C ASP A 334 -33.41 45.81 47.22
N ASN A 335 -32.70 46.90 46.87
CA ASN A 335 -32.40 47.97 47.84
C ASN A 335 -31.70 49.20 47.21
N ARG A 336 -32.12 50.37 47.72
CA ARG A 336 -31.62 51.74 47.49
C ARG A 336 -30.18 51.96 47.95
N GLY A 337 -29.50 52.92 47.32
CA GLY A 337 -28.37 53.66 47.89
C GLY A 337 -27.57 54.45 46.85
N ASP A 338 -27.81 55.77 46.77
CA ASP A 338 -27.01 56.75 46.02
C ASP A 338 -25.56 56.85 46.54
N ILE A 339 -24.59 57.17 45.66
CA ILE A 339 -23.51 58.16 45.87
C ILE A 339 -22.81 58.44 44.53
N GLU A 340 -22.41 59.70 44.39
CA GLU A 340 -22.11 60.48 43.20
C GLU A 340 -20.75 60.23 42.50
N LYS A 341 -20.75 60.56 41.20
CA LYS A 341 -19.69 61.15 40.33
C LYS A 341 -18.21 60.97 40.71
N LYS A 342 -17.43 60.43 39.75
CA LYS A 342 -16.21 61.10 39.28
C LYS A 342 -15.85 60.74 37.83
N ASP A 343 -15.75 61.77 37.01
CA ASP A 343 -15.18 61.75 35.67
C ASP A 343 -13.72 61.26 35.68
N ALA A 344 -13.31 60.57 34.61
CA ALA A 344 -12.28 61.06 33.69
C ALA A 344 -11.55 59.91 32.97
N SER A 345 -11.53 60.03 31.63
CA SER A 345 -10.41 59.67 30.75
C SER A 345 -9.75 58.31 30.95
N GLY A 346 -10.23 57.33 30.18
CA GLY A 346 -9.49 56.12 29.89
C GLY A 346 -9.90 55.60 28.53
N ALA A 347 -9.46 56.26 27.46
CA ALA A 347 -9.46 55.66 26.13
C ALA A 347 -8.61 54.38 26.19
N LYS A 348 -9.24 53.25 26.54
CA LYS A 348 -8.65 51.93 26.32
C LYS A 348 -8.52 51.79 24.81
N ALA A 349 -7.32 52.07 24.32
CA ALA A 349 -6.89 51.68 22.99
C ALA A 349 -7.41 50.27 22.73
N LYS A 350 -8.29 50.12 21.73
CA LYS A 350 -8.71 48.82 21.24
C LYS A 350 -7.43 48.06 20.91
N SER A 351 -7.04 47.11 21.76
CA SER A 351 -5.89 46.25 21.53
C SER A 351 -6.14 45.56 20.19
N SER A 352 -5.36 45.91 19.17
CA SER A 352 -5.41 45.26 17.86
C SER A 352 -5.25 43.75 18.07
N CYS A 353 -6.31 42.99 17.87
CA CYS A 353 -6.31 41.54 18.07
C CYS A 353 -5.39 40.92 17.01
N GLN A 354 -4.23 40.42 17.43
CA GLN A 354 -3.34 39.68 16.55
C GLN A 354 -3.84 38.23 16.47
N PHE A 355 -4.17 37.78 15.26
CA PHE A 355 -4.52 36.38 14.98
C PHE A 355 -3.22 35.57 14.89
N VAL A 356 -2.74 35.09 16.03
CA VAL A 356 -1.49 34.31 16.15
C VAL A 356 -1.84 32.83 16.30
N PRO A 357 -1.06 31.90 15.72
CA PRO A 357 -1.23 30.48 15.98
C PRO A 357 -1.17 30.18 17.49
N PRO A 358 -2.08 29.33 18.01
CA PRO A 358 -2.08 28.95 19.41
C PRO A 358 -0.75 28.29 19.80
N SER A 359 -0.13 28.76 20.88
CA SER A 359 1.16 28.26 21.35
C SER A 359 1.05 26.99 22.18
N MET A 360 -0.06 26.80 22.89
CA MET A 360 -0.29 25.66 23.78
C MET A 360 -1.78 25.29 23.85
N TYR A 361 -2.05 24.01 24.07
CA TYR A 361 -3.37 23.46 24.35
C TYR A 361 -3.34 22.64 25.65
N PRO A 362 -4.53 22.34 26.23
CA PRO A 362 -4.67 21.28 27.22
C PRO A 362 -4.03 19.96 26.78
N PRO A 363 -3.62 19.09 27.74
CA PRO A 363 -3.24 17.72 27.45
C PRO A 363 -4.33 17.01 26.63
N ILE A 364 -3.94 16.13 25.71
CA ILE A 364 -4.88 15.50 24.78
C ILE A 364 -5.94 14.65 25.49
N GLU A 365 -5.63 14.14 26.68
CA GLU A 365 -6.58 13.42 27.53
C GLU A 365 -7.80 14.27 27.89
N ALA A 366 -7.64 15.58 28.03
CA ALA A 366 -8.75 16.47 28.33
C ALA A 366 -9.81 16.44 27.22
N LEU A 367 -9.42 16.29 25.94
CA LEU A 367 -10.35 16.27 24.80
C LEU A 367 -11.34 15.10 24.88
N TRP A 368 -10.89 13.91 25.31
CA TRP A 368 -11.71 12.70 25.29
C TRP A 368 -12.15 12.21 26.67
N ARG A 369 -11.51 12.67 27.76
CA ARG A 369 -11.90 12.33 29.15
C ARG A 369 -12.82 13.35 29.79
N CYS A 370 -12.76 14.63 29.43
CA CYS A 370 -13.62 15.66 30.05
C CYS A 370 -14.97 15.76 29.32
N GLU A 371 -16.05 15.86 30.09
CA GLU A 371 -17.41 16.00 29.52
C GLU A 371 -17.61 17.34 28.82
N GLU A 372 -16.92 18.38 29.29
CA GLU A 372 -16.90 19.73 28.69
C GLU A 372 -16.49 19.70 27.21
N ASN A 373 -15.64 18.74 26.81
CA ASN A 373 -15.13 18.61 25.45
C ASN A 373 -15.94 17.65 24.56
N LEU A 374 -17.03 17.05 25.07
CA LEU A 374 -17.77 16.02 24.33
C LEU A 374 -18.33 16.54 22.99
N ALA A 375 -18.78 17.80 22.97
CA ALA A 375 -19.26 18.46 21.76
C ALA A 375 -18.13 18.63 20.72
N LEU A 376 -16.94 19.04 21.16
CA LEU A 376 -15.77 19.19 20.30
C LEU A 376 -15.23 17.83 19.81
N LEU A 377 -15.28 16.80 20.66
CA LEU A 377 -14.98 15.41 20.30
C LEU A 377 -15.92 14.89 19.20
N LYS A 378 -17.20 15.24 19.28
CA LYS A 378 -18.19 14.90 18.24
C LYS A 378 -17.88 15.62 16.92
N ILE A 379 -17.47 16.89 16.98
CA ILE A 379 -17.09 17.69 15.81
C ILE A 379 -15.86 17.10 15.10
N ILE A 380 -14.81 16.72 15.84
CA ILE A 380 -13.61 16.17 15.19
C ILE A 380 -13.91 14.86 14.46
N LEU A 381 -14.66 13.94 15.08
CA LEU A 381 -15.09 12.69 14.44
C LEU A 381 -15.96 12.95 13.23
N PHE A 382 -16.89 13.90 13.33
CA PHE A 382 -17.73 14.28 12.22
C PHE A 382 -16.92 14.82 11.04
N GLY A 383 -15.96 15.71 11.31
CA GLY A 383 -15.05 16.27 10.31
C GLY A 383 -14.24 15.20 9.59
N GLU A 384 -13.66 14.27 10.36
CA GLU A 384 -12.88 13.15 9.86
C GLU A 384 -13.66 12.16 9.00
N PHE A 385 -14.97 12.03 9.21
CA PHE A 385 -15.81 11.09 8.46
C PHE A 385 -16.61 11.72 7.33
N ASN A 386 -16.95 13.01 7.39
CA ASN A 386 -17.95 13.57 6.49
C ASN A 386 -17.44 14.74 5.65
N LEU A 387 -16.36 15.41 6.05
CA LEU A 387 -15.85 16.59 5.34
C LEU A 387 -14.77 16.26 4.30
N ILE A 388 -14.57 14.97 3.96
CA ILE A 388 -13.59 14.54 2.95
C ILE A 388 -14.24 14.53 1.57
N VAL A 389 -13.62 15.22 0.62
CA VAL A 389 -14.11 15.41 -0.76
C VAL A 389 -13.01 15.00 -1.73
N SER A 390 -13.39 14.51 -2.91
CA SER A 390 -12.47 14.04 -3.97
C SER A 390 -11.81 15.17 -4.78
N GLU A 391 -11.58 16.33 -4.18
CA GLU A 391 -10.89 17.45 -4.82
C GLU A 391 -9.37 17.31 -4.68
N ASN A 392 -8.64 17.82 -5.68
CA ASN A 392 -7.18 17.91 -5.57
C ASN A 392 -6.81 19.23 -4.89
N PRO A 393 -6.33 19.22 -3.63
CA PRO A 393 -6.02 20.45 -2.90
C PRO A 393 -4.85 21.21 -3.51
N PHE A 394 -4.02 20.57 -4.34
CA PHE A 394 -2.86 21.19 -4.98
C PHE A 394 -3.22 22.06 -6.19
N VAL A 395 -4.47 22.00 -6.67
CA VAL A 395 -5.00 22.99 -7.61
C VAL A 395 -5.19 24.33 -6.90
N LYS A 396 -5.66 24.29 -5.65
CA LYS A 396 -5.87 25.46 -4.80
C LYS A 396 -4.57 25.91 -4.14
N PHE A 397 -3.73 25.00 -3.65
CA PHE A 397 -2.46 25.29 -2.99
C PHE A 397 -1.28 24.65 -3.74
N PRO A 398 -0.88 25.21 -4.90
CA PRO A 398 0.19 24.62 -5.71
C PRO A 398 1.55 24.62 -4.98
N GLY A 399 1.84 25.65 -4.18
CA GLY A 399 3.08 25.76 -3.40
C GLY A 399 3.23 24.68 -2.32
N ALA A 400 2.13 24.09 -1.86
CA ALA A 400 2.13 23.10 -0.79
C ALA A 400 2.37 21.66 -1.28
N HIS A 401 2.30 21.39 -2.59
CA HIS A 401 2.42 20.03 -3.14
C HIS A 401 3.75 19.35 -2.72
N ALA A 402 4.87 19.98 -3.05
CA ALA A 402 6.20 19.45 -2.77
C ALA A 402 6.51 19.31 -1.27
N PHE A 403 5.83 20.10 -0.42
CA PHE A 403 5.99 20.06 1.03
C PHE A 403 5.21 18.90 1.66
N LEU A 404 3.98 18.66 1.19
CA LEU A 404 3.10 17.63 1.73
C LEU A 404 3.40 16.24 1.18
N THR A 405 3.76 16.16 -0.09
CA THR A 405 4.12 14.91 -0.76
C THR A 405 5.60 14.92 -1.11
N ARG A 406 5.98 14.32 -2.24
CA ARG A 406 7.34 14.41 -2.77
C ARG A 406 7.35 15.42 -3.91
N PRO A 407 8.40 16.26 -4.03
CA PRO A 407 8.56 17.13 -5.19
C PRO A 407 8.67 16.30 -6.47
N TYR A 408 8.28 16.88 -7.59
CA TYR A 408 8.52 16.26 -8.89
C TYR A 408 10.03 16.21 -9.15
N SER A 409 10.55 15.06 -9.60
CA SER A 409 11.99 14.92 -9.94
C SER A 409 12.42 15.76 -11.14
N THR A 410 11.46 16.22 -11.94
CA THR A 410 11.66 17.13 -13.07
C THR A 410 11.68 18.60 -12.65
N GLU A 411 11.30 18.93 -11.41
CA GLU A 411 11.42 20.28 -10.84
C GLU A 411 12.76 20.45 -10.14
N SER A 412 13.46 21.54 -10.45
CA SER A 412 14.63 21.97 -9.69
C SER A 412 14.18 22.86 -8.54
N SER A 413 14.20 22.36 -7.30
CA SER A 413 14.12 23.23 -6.13
C SER A 413 15.46 23.92 -5.91
N LYS A 414 15.43 25.17 -5.45
CA LYS A 414 16.63 25.94 -5.13
C LYS A 414 17.31 25.36 -3.88
N GLY A 415 18.21 24.42 -4.07
CA GLY A 415 18.94 23.74 -2.99
C GLY A 415 20.34 24.30 -2.80
N ALA A 416 21.04 23.88 -1.74
CA ALA A 416 22.40 24.32 -1.40
C ALA A 416 23.50 24.00 -2.45
N ILE A 417 23.16 23.23 -3.50
CA ILE A 417 24.05 22.90 -4.63
C ILE A 417 23.76 23.82 -5.84
N ASP A 418 22.89 24.82 -5.69
CA ASP A 418 22.62 25.82 -6.71
C ASP A 418 23.89 26.61 -7.04
N GLY A 419 24.47 26.30 -8.20
CA GLY A 419 25.63 26.99 -8.76
C GLY A 419 26.81 26.08 -9.08
N ALA A 420 26.88 24.86 -8.54
CA ALA A 420 27.94 23.91 -8.87
C ALA A 420 27.69 23.21 -10.21
N SER A 421 28.72 23.06 -11.05
CA SER A 421 28.63 22.30 -12.29
C SER A 421 28.61 20.79 -12.03
N LEU A 422 28.02 19.98 -12.93
CA LEU A 422 27.98 18.53 -12.75
C LEU A 422 29.39 17.95 -12.73
N ALA A 423 30.30 18.50 -13.54
CA ALA A 423 31.70 18.11 -13.52
C ALA A 423 32.35 18.33 -12.14
N HIS A 424 31.99 19.41 -11.43
CA HIS A 424 32.47 19.68 -10.08
C HIS A 424 31.97 18.64 -9.08
N VAL A 425 30.68 18.31 -9.09
CA VAL A 425 30.09 17.28 -8.22
C VAL A 425 30.74 15.90 -8.43
N ILE A 426 31.06 15.55 -9.69
CA ILE A 426 31.76 14.29 -9.96
C ILE A 426 33.22 14.36 -9.47
N ALA A 427 33.88 15.52 -9.58
CA ALA A 427 35.22 15.71 -9.05
C ALA A 427 35.27 15.56 -7.53
N GLU A 428 34.28 16.09 -6.80
CA GLU A 428 34.16 15.88 -5.34
C GLU A 428 34.02 14.39 -4.99
N LYS A 429 33.15 13.65 -5.70
CA LYS A 429 32.99 12.20 -5.47
C LYS A 429 34.22 11.38 -5.83
N ARG A 430 35.03 11.82 -6.80
CA ARG A 430 36.30 11.18 -7.15
C ARG A 430 37.38 11.40 -6.09
N GLY A 431 37.22 12.43 -5.26
CA GLY A 431 38.23 12.86 -4.29
C GLY A 431 39.53 13.30 -4.96
N HIS A 432 40.56 13.50 -4.14
CA HIS A 432 41.87 13.95 -4.60
C HIS A 432 42.81 12.80 -5.02
N LEU A 433 42.41 11.53 -4.80
CA LEU A 433 43.21 10.34 -5.12
C LEU A 433 43.18 9.98 -6.61
N LEU A 434 42.20 10.49 -7.35
CA LEU A 434 42.09 10.32 -8.79
C LEU A 434 42.37 11.64 -9.50
N PRO A 435 42.96 11.63 -10.71
CA PRO A 435 43.16 12.86 -11.46
C PRO A 435 41.82 13.53 -11.75
N SER A 436 41.84 14.86 -11.73
CA SER A 436 40.72 15.69 -12.16
C SER A 436 40.42 15.45 -13.64
N PHE A 437 39.18 15.72 -14.05
CA PHE A 437 38.82 15.56 -15.46
C PHE A 437 39.63 16.50 -16.34
N PRO A 438 40.06 16.05 -17.54
CA PRO A 438 40.48 16.96 -18.58
C PRO A 438 39.36 17.98 -18.83
N ARG A 439 39.73 19.26 -18.98
CA ARG A 439 38.75 20.35 -19.13
C ARG A 439 37.74 20.10 -20.25
N ASN A 440 38.15 19.45 -21.35
CA ASN A 440 37.26 19.08 -22.45
C ASN A 440 36.16 18.10 -22.02
N VAL A 441 36.48 17.12 -21.18
CA VAL A 441 35.51 16.16 -20.64
C VAL A 441 34.58 16.85 -19.64
N ALA A 442 35.12 17.74 -18.80
CA ALA A 442 34.31 18.56 -17.89
C ALA A 442 33.29 19.43 -18.66
N PHE A 443 33.72 20.13 -19.71
CA PHE A 443 32.81 20.91 -20.58
C PHE A 443 31.77 20.03 -21.27
N ALA A 444 32.12 18.83 -21.74
CA ALA A 444 31.16 17.91 -22.35
C ALA A 444 30.11 17.39 -21.33
N ILE A 445 30.54 17.08 -20.10
CA ILE A 445 29.65 16.70 -19.00
C ILE A 445 28.69 17.84 -18.66
N ASP A 446 29.21 19.07 -18.55
CA ASP A 446 28.39 20.23 -18.23
C ASP A 446 27.44 20.60 -19.38
N GLY A 447 27.86 20.42 -20.64
CA GLY A 447 26.99 20.50 -21.81
C GLY A 447 25.83 19.51 -21.72
N ARG A 448 26.11 18.25 -21.37
CA ARG A 448 25.06 17.25 -21.13
C ARG A 448 24.14 17.59 -19.95
N ALA A 449 24.68 18.16 -18.88
CA ALA A 449 23.87 18.58 -17.74
C ALA A 449 22.85 19.65 -18.13
N GLN A 450 23.24 20.61 -18.98
CA GLN A 450 22.31 21.62 -19.50
C GLN A 450 21.26 21.04 -20.45
N ASP A 451 21.64 20.08 -21.31
CA ASP A 451 20.68 19.39 -22.17
C ASP A 451 19.65 18.60 -21.36
N LEU A 452 20.07 17.91 -20.30
CA LEU A 452 19.16 17.20 -19.39
C LEU A 452 18.23 18.17 -18.66
N ARG A 453 18.74 19.32 -18.19
CA ARG A 453 17.92 20.36 -17.58
C ARG A 453 16.84 20.88 -18.53
N ARG A 454 17.18 21.12 -19.81
CA ARG A 454 16.21 21.50 -20.84
C ARG A 454 15.16 20.42 -21.08
N LEU A 455 15.57 19.15 -21.10
CA LEU A 455 14.64 18.02 -21.24
C LEU A 455 13.68 17.94 -20.04
N GLN A 456 14.18 18.07 -18.81
CA GLN A 456 13.34 18.06 -17.61
C GLN A 456 12.31 19.20 -17.63
N GLN A 457 12.73 20.42 -17.97
CA GLN A 457 11.82 21.57 -18.10
C GLN A 457 10.78 21.37 -19.22
N LYS A 458 11.18 20.78 -20.35
CA LYS A 458 10.28 20.51 -21.47
C LYS A 458 9.21 19.47 -21.11
N HIS A 459 9.60 18.38 -20.48
CA HIS A 459 8.72 17.22 -20.23
C HIS A 459 7.92 17.32 -18.93
N HIS A 460 8.24 18.24 -18.02
CA HIS A 460 7.59 18.34 -16.71
C HIS A 460 6.05 18.33 -16.76
N ARG A 461 5.43 19.18 -17.59
CA ARG A 461 3.96 19.25 -17.70
C ARG A 461 3.38 18.07 -18.47
N ASP A 462 4.02 17.71 -19.59
CA ASP A 462 3.55 16.65 -20.47
C ASP A 462 3.54 15.30 -19.76
N ASP A 463 4.56 15.01 -18.93
CA ASP A 463 4.65 13.77 -18.16
C ASP A 463 3.55 13.69 -17.09
N ILE A 464 3.23 14.79 -16.39
CA ILE A 464 2.15 14.82 -15.38
C ILE A 464 0.80 14.54 -16.03
N VAL A 465 0.47 15.25 -17.12
CA VAL A 465 -0.82 15.11 -17.81
C VAL A 465 -0.93 13.74 -18.46
N SER A 466 0.13 13.29 -19.14
CA SER A 466 0.15 11.97 -19.79
C SER A 466 0.03 10.85 -18.77
N PHE A 467 0.69 10.96 -17.62
CA PHE A 467 0.60 9.96 -16.56
C PHE A 467 -0.81 9.87 -15.95
N GLN A 468 -1.43 11.01 -15.65
CA GLN A 468 -2.82 11.02 -15.17
C GLN A 468 -3.81 10.48 -16.21
N THR A 469 -3.58 10.77 -17.48
CA THR A 469 -4.40 10.25 -18.59
C THR A 469 -4.22 8.75 -18.74
N LEU A 470 -2.98 8.27 -18.66
CA LEU A 470 -2.63 6.85 -18.72
C LEU A 470 -3.34 6.06 -17.59
N LEU A 471 -3.29 6.58 -16.36
CA LEU A 471 -3.96 6.00 -15.21
C LEU A 471 -5.49 5.96 -15.34
N ARG A 472 -6.11 6.83 -16.15
CA ARG A 472 -7.57 6.85 -16.38
C ARG A 472 -7.99 6.09 -17.65
N SER A 473 -7.06 5.75 -18.53
CA SER A 473 -7.35 5.19 -19.84
C SER A 473 -7.92 3.76 -19.78
N THR A 474 -8.70 3.38 -20.78
CA THR A 474 -9.25 2.02 -20.95
C THR A 474 -8.16 0.94 -21.05
N HIS A 475 -6.93 1.30 -21.41
CA HIS A 475 -5.78 0.39 -21.36
C HIS A 475 -5.47 -0.12 -19.94
N ALA A 476 -5.84 0.64 -18.91
CA ALA A 476 -5.77 0.18 -17.52
C ALA A 476 -6.88 -0.84 -17.17
N GLU A 477 -8.01 -0.83 -17.89
CA GLU A 477 -9.07 -1.83 -17.75
C GLU A 477 -8.74 -3.13 -18.52
N ASP A 478 -8.09 -3.00 -19.69
CA ASP A 478 -7.67 -4.14 -20.52
C ASP A 478 -6.48 -4.91 -19.91
N ASN A 479 -5.53 -4.20 -19.28
CA ASN A 479 -4.37 -4.77 -18.59
C ASN A 479 -4.24 -4.22 -17.16
N PRO A 480 -5.11 -4.66 -16.23
CA PRO A 480 -5.13 -4.16 -14.85
C PRO A 480 -3.82 -4.44 -14.11
N SER A 481 -3.03 -5.43 -14.53
CA SER A 481 -1.70 -5.68 -13.94
C SER A 481 -0.66 -4.59 -14.21
N THR A 482 -0.87 -3.72 -15.20
CA THR A 482 0.15 -2.75 -15.64
C THR A 482 0.00 -1.39 -14.95
N PHE A 483 -1.22 -0.94 -14.69
CA PHE A 483 -1.51 0.40 -14.14
C PHE A 483 -2.57 0.37 -13.00
N SER A 484 -2.58 -0.69 -12.20
CA SER A 484 -3.45 -0.79 -11.01
C SER A 484 -2.63 -0.76 -9.73
N SER A 485 -3.15 -0.04 -8.74
CA SER A 485 -2.72 -0.09 -7.36
C SER A 485 -3.94 0.01 -6.45
N TYR A 486 -3.70 0.05 -5.14
CA TYR A 486 -4.77 0.28 -4.17
C TYR A 486 -5.26 1.72 -4.15
N SER A 487 -4.41 2.72 -4.43
CA SER A 487 -4.66 4.13 -4.08
C SER A 487 -4.15 5.20 -5.08
N ASP A 488 -3.94 4.86 -6.36
CA ASP A 488 -3.58 5.85 -7.39
C ASP A 488 -4.78 6.67 -7.89
N TRP A 489 -5.42 7.41 -6.98
CA TRP A 489 -6.52 8.31 -7.32
C TRP A 489 -6.00 9.65 -7.86
N SER A 490 -6.84 10.36 -8.61
CA SER A 490 -6.54 11.73 -9.04
C SER A 490 -6.71 12.78 -7.95
N TYR A 491 -7.25 12.40 -6.80
CA TYR A 491 -7.50 13.27 -5.67
C TYR A 491 -6.63 12.88 -4.48
N PHE A 492 -6.43 13.80 -3.55
CA PHE A 492 -5.66 13.56 -2.35
C PHE A 492 -6.58 13.12 -1.22
N ASN A 493 -6.25 12.01 -0.55
CA ASN A 493 -6.97 11.54 0.62
C ASN A 493 -6.03 11.54 1.85
N PRO A 494 -6.23 12.42 2.85
CA PRO A 494 -5.41 12.45 4.05
C PRO A 494 -5.58 11.21 4.94
N ARG A 495 -6.61 10.40 4.69
CA ARG A 495 -6.92 9.15 5.42
C ARG A 495 -6.62 7.89 4.61
N ALA A 496 -5.91 8.02 3.49
CA ALA A 496 -5.49 6.88 2.69
C ALA A 496 -4.85 5.79 3.57
N VAL A 497 -5.35 4.58 3.42
CA VAL A 497 -4.91 3.39 4.14
C VAL A 497 -3.51 3.02 3.65
N ARG A 498 -2.70 2.56 4.59
CA ARG A 498 -1.35 2.06 4.31
C ARG A 498 -1.43 0.86 3.37
N ALA A 499 -0.60 0.87 2.31
CA ALA A 499 -0.63 -0.17 1.28
C ALA A 499 -0.36 -1.57 1.87
N GLU A 500 0.43 -1.66 2.94
CA GLU A 500 0.78 -2.91 3.61
C GLU A 500 -0.45 -3.59 4.25
N GLU A 501 -1.43 -2.81 4.72
CA GLU A 501 -2.66 -3.36 5.31
C GLU A 501 -3.51 -4.08 4.25
N ARG A 502 -3.63 -3.46 3.07
CA ARG A 502 -4.33 -4.05 1.91
C ARG A 502 -3.57 -5.23 1.32
N ASP A 503 -2.24 -5.14 1.23
CA ASP A 503 -1.39 -6.24 0.76
C ASP A 503 -1.47 -7.46 1.70
N ARG A 504 -1.46 -7.25 3.02
CA ARG A 504 -1.63 -8.34 4.00
C ARG A 504 -2.95 -9.10 3.79
N LEU A 505 -4.05 -8.38 3.60
CA LEU A 505 -5.35 -8.98 3.30
C LEU A 505 -5.36 -9.68 1.94
N THR A 506 -4.73 -9.09 0.93
CA THR A 506 -4.60 -9.68 -0.40
C THR A 506 -3.82 -10.99 -0.36
N ARG A 507 -2.69 -11.04 0.37
CA ARG A 507 -1.93 -12.28 0.57
C ARG A 507 -2.73 -13.35 1.31
N LYS A 508 -3.48 -12.98 2.35
CA LYS A 508 -4.41 -13.89 3.06
C LYS A 508 -5.45 -14.47 2.09
N GLY A 509 -6.06 -13.62 1.26
CA GLY A 509 -7.04 -14.04 0.27
C GLY A 509 -6.46 -14.94 -0.84
N ILE A 510 -5.24 -14.66 -1.32
CA ILE A 510 -4.55 -15.53 -2.30
C ILE A 510 -4.25 -16.90 -1.68
N GLY A 511 -3.83 -16.94 -0.41
CA GLY A 511 -3.66 -18.20 0.33
C GLY A 511 -4.95 -19.02 0.37
N ALA A 512 -6.07 -18.38 0.73
CA ALA A 512 -7.38 -19.02 0.76
C ALA A 512 -7.86 -19.49 -0.64
N LEU A 513 -7.59 -18.72 -1.70
CA LEU A 513 -7.91 -19.14 -3.08
C LEU A 513 -7.16 -20.42 -3.47
N LYS A 514 -5.87 -20.53 -3.12
CA LYS A 514 -5.07 -21.74 -3.37
C LYS A 514 -5.60 -22.93 -2.58
N GLU A 515 -6.00 -22.71 -1.32
CA GLU A 515 -6.59 -23.76 -0.50
C GLU A 515 -7.94 -24.24 -1.07
N TYR A 516 -8.79 -23.31 -1.51
CA TYR A 516 -10.06 -23.62 -2.16
C TYR A 516 -9.88 -24.46 -3.42
N ASP A 517 -8.88 -24.11 -4.24
CA ASP A 517 -8.55 -24.81 -5.47
C ASP A 517 -8.01 -26.23 -5.19
N SER A 518 -7.12 -26.36 -4.20
CA SER A 518 -6.56 -27.66 -3.78
C SER A 518 -7.64 -28.68 -3.41
N ALA A 519 -8.74 -28.22 -2.80
CA ALA A 519 -9.83 -29.09 -2.39
C ALA A 519 -10.64 -29.68 -3.56
N THR A 520 -10.47 -29.15 -4.77
CA THR A 520 -11.12 -29.68 -5.98
C THR A 520 -10.72 -31.13 -6.26
N GLU A 521 -9.44 -31.48 -6.12
CA GLU A 521 -8.94 -32.84 -6.37
C GLU A 521 -9.37 -33.85 -5.29
N ASP A 522 -9.76 -33.36 -4.12
CA ASP A 522 -10.22 -34.16 -2.99
C ASP A 522 -11.71 -34.42 -3.03
N ILE A 523 -12.51 -33.47 -3.50
CA ILE A 523 -13.97 -33.62 -3.66
C ILE A 523 -14.31 -34.42 -4.92
N TYR A 524 -13.59 -34.15 -6.01
CA TYR A 524 -13.81 -34.79 -7.30
C TYR A 524 -12.70 -35.81 -7.60
N ARG A 525 -12.92 -36.65 -8.61
CA ARG A 525 -11.94 -37.63 -9.09
C ARG A 525 -12.03 -37.77 -10.60
N ARG A 526 -10.94 -38.21 -11.25
CA ARG A 526 -10.98 -38.66 -12.65
C ARG A 526 -11.79 -39.95 -12.79
N SER A 527 -12.09 -40.34 -14.03
CA SER A 527 -12.76 -41.62 -14.28
C SER A 527 -11.91 -42.78 -13.74
N PHE A 528 -12.57 -43.90 -13.45
CA PHE A 528 -11.86 -45.08 -12.95
C PHE A 528 -10.90 -45.64 -14.01
N GLU A 529 -11.33 -45.67 -15.27
CA GLU A 529 -10.55 -46.15 -16.41
C GLU A 529 -9.34 -45.25 -16.70
N ASP A 530 -9.46 -43.92 -16.52
CA ASP A 530 -8.32 -42.99 -16.64
C ASP A 530 -7.29 -43.23 -15.53
N ALA A 531 -7.75 -43.51 -14.31
CA ALA A 531 -6.83 -43.86 -13.23
C ALA A 531 -6.15 -45.21 -13.47
N GLN A 532 -6.89 -46.21 -13.96
CA GLN A 532 -6.34 -47.51 -14.31
C GLN A 532 -5.34 -47.41 -15.46
N SER A 533 -5.67 -46.68 -16.54
CA SER A 533 -4.78 -46.41 -17.67
C SER A 533 -3.49 -45.72 -17.23
N SER A 534 -3.59 -44.73 -16.34
CA SER A 534 -2.40 -44.07 -15.77
C SER A 534 -1.49 -45.02 -14.99
N ASN A 535 -2.05 -46.02 -14.30
CA ASN A 535 -1.29 -46.99 -13.51
C ASN A 535 -0.55 -48.05 -14.35
N PHE A 536 -0.81 -48.15 -15.66
CA PHE A 536 0.00 -48.98 -16.56
C PHE A 536 1.39 -48.40 -16.79
N GLN A 537 1.52 -47.07 -16.72
CA GLN A 537 2.82 -46.39 -16.72
C GLN A 537 3.27 -46.26 -15.26
N ARG A 538 4.11 -47.19 -14.81
CA ARG A 538 4.67 -47.12 -13.47
C ARG A 538 5.77 -46.09 -13.43
N VAL A 539 5.72 -45.23 -12.42
CA VAL A 539 6.77 -44.25 -12.15
C VAL A 539 8.05 -44.99 -11.80
N THR A 540 9.06 -44.89 -12.66
CA THR A 540 10.41 -45.40 -12.42
C THR A 540 11.34 -44.29 -11.93
N GLU A 541 12.22 -44.61 -10.97
CA GLU A 541 13.13 -43.64 -10.34
C GLU A 541 14.05 -42.95 -11.36
N ALA A 542 14.49 -43.66 -12.39
CA ALA A 542 15.48 -43.16 -13.34
C ALA A 542 14.92 -42.18 -14.38
N TRP A 543 13.62 -42.25 -14.71
CA TRP A 543 13.07 -41.54 -15.89
C TRP A 543 11.79 -40.74 -15.60
N ASP A 544 10.90 -41.27 -14.76
CA ASP A 544 9.56 -40.70 -14.55
C ASP A 544 9.48 -39.81 -13.30
N MET A 545 10.53 -39.80 -12.48
CA MET A 545 10.65 -38.94 -11.32
C MET A 545 11.47 -37.69 -11.63
N PHE A 546 11.04 -36.55 -11.08
CA PHE A 546 11.89 -35.36 -11.07
C PHE A 546 13.18 -35.64 -10.30
N PRO A 547 14.33 -35.13 -10.76
CA PRO A 547 15.59 -35.34 -10.09
C PRO A 547 15.57 -34.74 -8.67
N PRO A 548 16.28 -35.34 -7.69
CA PRO A 548 16.26 -34.89 -6.30
C PRO A 548 16.90 -33.50 -6.09
N TYR A 549 17.67 -33.02 -7.06
CA TYR A 549 18.41 -31.75 -7.04
C TYR A 549 17.66 -30.62 -7.75
N LEU A 550 16.34 -30.56 -7.60
CA LEU A 550 15.55 -29.44 -8.10
C LEU A 550 16.09 -28.10 -7.58
N PRO A 551 16.04 -27.04 -8.40
CA PRO A 551 16.55 -25.75 -8.00
C PRO A 551 15.73 -25.24 -6.82
N THR A 552 16.34 -25.24 -5.64
CA THR A 552 15.77 -24.70 -4.41
C THR A 552 16.83 -23.85 -3.72
N LEU A 553 16.42 -22.79 -3.05
CA LEU A 553 17.37 -21.90 -2.39
C LEU A 553 18.25 -22.63 -1.34
N PRO A 554 17.72 -23.54 -0.50
CA PRO A 554 18.54 -24.31 0.43
C PRO A 554 19.56 -25.22 -0.26
N HIS A 555 19.24 -25.79 -1.43
CA HIS A 555 20.19 -26.55 -2.23
C HIS A 555 21.39 -25.71 -2.65
N PHE A 556 21.19 -24.51 -3.20
CA PHE A 556 22.31 -23.65 -3.56
C PHE A 556 23.11 -23.14 -2.35
N VAL A 557 22.44 -22.86 -1.22
CA VAL A 557 23.14 -22.53 0.03
C VAL A 557 24.01 -23.68 0.49
N SER A 558 23.53 -24.92 0.41
CA SER A 558 24.31 -26.10 0.81
C SER A 558 25.48 -26.36 -0.14
N VAL A 559 25.29 -26.20 -1.46
CA VAL A 559 26.37 -26.32 -2.45
C VAL A 559 27.49 -25.32 -2.17
N ILE A 560 27.16 -24.06 -1.84
CA ILE A 560 28.16 -23.03 -1.53
C ILE A 560 28.82 -23.32 -0.18
N LYS A 561 28.06 -23.65 0.87
CA LYS A 561 28.58 -23.93 2.21
C LYS A 561 29.39 -25.22 2.29
N LYS A 562 29.17 -26.16 1.36
CA LYS A 562 29.96 -27.40 1.25
C LYS A 562 31.40 -27.13 0.83
N ASP A 563 31.68 -25.97 0.25
CA ASP A 563 33.04 -25.58 -0.09
C ASP A 563 33.94 -25.55 1.16
N PRO A 564 35.12 -26.19 1.14
CA PRO A 564 35.96 -26.36 2.33
C PRO A 564 36.40 -25.03 2.93
N HIS A 565 36.73 -24.02 2.11
CA HIS A 565 37.15 -22.70 2.59
C HIS A 565 35.98 -21.93 3.20
N ILE A 566 34.79 -22.02 2.60
CA ILE A 566 33.57 -21.40 3.15
C ILE A 566 33.17 -22.04 4.47
N SER A 567 33.16 -23.38 4.53
CA SER A 567 32.88 -24.13 5.75
C SER A 567 33.87 -23.79 6.86
N PHE A 568 35.16 -23.76 6.52
CA PHE A 568 36.20 -23.39 7.48
C PHE A 568 36.02 -21.97 8.00
N LEU A 569 35.80 -20.98 7.12
CA LEU A 569 35.54 -19.60 7.54
C LEU A 569 34.30 -19.48 8.43
N SER A 570 33.22 -20.22 8.13
CA SER A 570 31.97 -20.19 8.89
C SER A 570 32.10 -20.74 10.31
N HIS A 571 33.02 -21.69 10.54
CA HIS A 571 33.09 -22.44 11.80
C HIS A 571 34.35 -22.15 12.62
N VAL A 572 35.48 -21.85 11.97
CA VAL A 572 36.80 -21.75 12.60
C VAL A 572 37.49 -20.45 12.23
N GLY A 573 37.42 -20.06 10.95
CA GLY A 573 38.17 -18.95 10.36
C GLY A 573 37.77 -17.58 10.88
N LEU A 574 36.48 -17.30 10.99
CA LEU A 574 35.99 -16.03 11.55
C LEU A 574 36.02 -16.05 13.10
N PRO A 575 36.25 -14.91 13.77
CA PRO A 575 36.15 -14.81 15.22
C PRO A 575 34.72 -15.05 15.68
N GLU A 576 34.51 -15.78 16.78
CA GLU A 576 33.16 -16.19 17.23
C GLU A 576 32.18 -15.02 17.36
N LYS A 577 30.94 -15.21 16.88
CA LYS A 577 29.88 -14.18 16.82
C LYS A 577 29.65 -13.47 18.16
N ILE A 578 29.80 -14.18 19.27
CA ILE A 578 29.45 -13.69 20.62
C ILE A 578 30.58 -12.84 21.22
N VAL A 579 31.81 -12.97 20.71
CA VAL A 579 33.01 -12.37 21.33
C VAL A 579 33.12 -10.87 21.06
N SER A 580 32.67 -10.38 19.90
CA SER A 580 32.71 -8.94 19.59
C SER A 580 31.65 -8.52 18.56
N ALA A 581 31.31 -7.23 18.55
CA ALA A 581 30.41 -6.66 17.55
C ALA A 581 30.98 -6.73 16.13
N GLU A 582 32.30 -6.57 15.97
CA GLU A 582 32.98 -6.74 14.68
C GLU A 582 32.91 -8.18 14.17
N ALA A 583 33.08 -9.15 15.07
CA ALA A 583 32.93 -10.57 14.76
C ALA A 583 31.50 -10.93 14.32
N ALA A 584 30.49 -10.38 15.01
CA ALA A 584 29.10 -10.52 14.63
C ALA A 584 28.82 -9.91 13.25
N ALA A 585 29.32 -8.69 12.99
CA ALA A 585 29.15 -8.00 11.71
C ALA A 585 29.81 -8.77 10.55
N LYS A 586 31.02 -9.31 10.74
CA LYS A 586 31.70 -10.16 9.75
C LYS A 586 30.90 -11.43 9.44
N HIS A 587 30.34 -12.06 10.45
CA HIS A 587 29.49 -13.23 10.27
C HIS A 587 28.19 -12.94 9.53
N GLU A 588 27.50 -11.85 9.88
CA GLU A 588 26.29 -11.42 9.18
C GLU A 588 26.59 -11.08 7.72
N GLU A 589 27.70 -10.36 7.48
CA GLU A 589 28.13 -10.04 6.13
C GLU A 589 28.49 -11.29 5.32
N PHE A 590 29.19 -12.25 5.91
CA PHE A 590 29.54 -13.51 5.27
C PHE A 590 28.29 -14.33 4.88
N GLU A 591 27.36 -14.51 5.83
CA GLU A 591 26.09 -15.20 5.58
C GLU A 591 25.24 -14.49 4.52
N ARG A 592 25.22 -13.16 4.54
CA ARG A 592 24.54 -12.32 3.54
C ARG A 592 25.15 -12.50 2.15
N ARG A 593 26.48 -12.53 2.01
CA ARG A 593 27.17 -12.74 0.71
C ARG A 593 26.90 -14.15 0.17
N ILE A 594 26.92 -15.19 1.02
CA ILE A 594 26.52 -16.56 0.66
C ILE A 594 25.06 -16.58 0.15
N TYR A 595 24.14 -15.94 0.88
CA TYR A 595 22.74 -15.88 0.51
C TYR A 595 22.52 -15.16 -0.83
N GLN A 596 23.23 -14.05 -1.08
CA GLN A 596 23.16 -13.32 -2.35
C GLN A 596 23.60 -14.17 -3.54
N LEU A 597 24.71 -14.91 -3.40
CA LEU A 597 25.17 -15.84 -4.44
C LEU A 597 24.18 -16.98 -4.64
N ALA A 598 23.69 -17.61 -3.57
CA ALA A 598 22.70 -18.68 -3.64
C ALA A 598 21.42 -18.23 -4.34
N ARG A 599 20.92 -17.03 -4.03
CA ARG A 599 19.73 -16.46 -4.67
C ARG A 599 19.96 -16.16 -6.15
N ALA A 600 21.15 -15.67 -6.51
CA ALA A 600 21.50 -15.42 -7.92
C ALA A 600 21.57 -16.74 -8.73
N LEU A 601 22.19 -17.78 -8.17
CA LEU A 601 22.23 -19.12 -8.79
C LEU A 601 20.82 -19.71 -8.92
N TYR A 602 20.00 -19.60 -7.87
CA TYR A 602 18.62 -20.05 -7.87
C TYR A 602 17.78 -19.42 -8.99
N HIS A 603 17.83 -18.08 -9.14
CA HIS A 603 17.11 -17.41 -10.23
C HIS A 603 17.68 -17.72 -11.61
N THR A 604 18.98 -17.99 -11.72
CA THR A 604 19.58 -18.44 -12.99
C THR A 604 19.08 -19.84 -13.36
N ALA A 605 18.93 -20.72 -12.37
CA ALA A 605 18.44 -22.08 -12.57
C ALA A 605 16.96 -22.14 -12.96
N LEU A 606 16.09 -21.35 -12.32
CA LEU A 606 14.68 -21.26 -12.69
C LEU A 606 14.49 -20.82 -14.15
N GLU A 607 15.28 -19.83 -14.59
CA GLU A 607 15.17 -19.20 -15.90
C GLU A 607 16.23 -19.69 -16.89
N PHE A 608 16.82 -20.87 -16.63
CA PHE A 608 17.96 -21.37 -17.41
C PHE A 608 17.61 -21.62 -18.88
N HIS A 609 16.37 -22.00 -19.15
CA HIS A 609 15.84 -22.24 -20.48
C HIS A 609 15.67 -20.95 -21.31
N MET A 610 15.56 -19.76 -20.69
CA MET A 610 15.39 -18.47 -21.36
C MET A 610 16.73 -17.74 -21.52
N GLU A 611 17.29 -17.71 -22.72
CA GLU A 611 18.63 -17.15 -22.98
C GLU A 611 18.80 -15.70 -22.50
N THR A 612 17.85 -14.81 -22.81
CA THR A 612 17.94 -13.38 -22.47
C THR A 612 17.97 -13.16 -20.96
N VAL A 613 17.09 -13.83 -20.23
CA VAL A 613 16.99 -13.74 -18.77
C VAL A 613 18.18 -14.43 -18.10
N ARG A 614 18.60 -15.59 -18.62
CA ARG A 614 19.78 -16.33 -18.16
C ARG A 614 21.03 -15.47 -18.21
N ARG A 615 21.30 -14.77 -19.33
CA ARG A 615 22.48 -13.89 -19.48
C ARG A 615 22.47 -12.74 -18.46
N VAL A 616 21.31 -12.15 -18.16
CA VAL A 616 21.16 -11.11 -17.13
C VAL A 616 21.38 -11.68 -15.72
N ASN A 617 20.74 -12.81 -15.40
CA ASN A 617 20.90 -13.46 -14.10
C ASN A 617 22.35 -13.94 -13.89
N ARG A 618 23.05 -14.36 -14.94
CA ARG A 618 24.48 -14.66 -14.89
C ARG A 618 25.32 -13.46 -14.46
N GLN A 619 25.00 -12.24 -14.89
CA GLN A 619 25.70 -11.05 -14.39
C GLN A 619 25.47 -10.84 -12.88
N LYS A 620 24.27 -11.14 -12.37
CA LYS A 620 24.01 -11.13 -10.92
C LYS A 620 24.87 -12.17 -10.19
N VAL A 621 25.04 -13.36 -10.78
CA VAL A 621 25.95 -14.40 -10.25
C VAL A 621 27.38 -13.91 -10.24
N ASN A 622 27.87 -13.29 -11.32
CA ASN A 622 29.23 -12.74 -11.40
C ASN A 622 29.51 -11.71 -10.29
N VAL A 623 28.58 -10.77 -10.08
CA VAL A 623 28.70 -9.76 -9.03
C VAL A 623 28.66 -10.40 -7.64
N ALA A 624 27.69 -11.28 -7.37
CA ALA A 624 27.55 -11.92 -6.07
C ALA A 624 28.74 -12.84 -5.73
N ALA A 625 29.25 -13.57 -6.73
CA ALA A 625 30.42 -14.42 -6.58
C ALA A 625 31.68 -13.59 -6.34
N SER A 626 31.91 -12.52 -7.11
CA SER A 626 33.07 -11.63 -6.90
C SER A 626 33.07 -10.97 -5.51
N LEU A 627 31.89 -10.58 -4.99
CA LEU A 627 31.77 -10.06 -3.63
C LEU A 627 32.10 -11.13 -2.57
N LEU A 628 31.64 -12.37 -2.75
CA LEU A 628 31.97 -13.47 -1.84
C LEU A 628 33.46 -13.81 -1.91
N ASP A 629 34.01 -13.96 -3.12
CA ASP A 629 35.41 -14.29 -3.37
C ASP A 629 36.34 -13.25 -2.72
N SER A 630 36.04 -11.96 -2.90
CA SER A 630 36.82 -10.87 -2.28
C SER A 630 36.75 -10.91 -0.76
N PHE A 631 35.61 -11.27 -0.17
CA PHE A 631 35.48 -11.43 1.28
C PHE A 631 36.37 -12.58 1.78
N VAL A 632 36.25 -13.73 1.12
CA VAL A 632 36.97 -14.94 1.49
C VAL A 632 38.47 -14.69 1.40
N GLU A 633 38.94 -14.09 0.30
CA GLU A 633 40.36 -13.76 0.12
C GLU A 633 40.87 -12.77 1.18
N GLN A 634 40.10 -11.73 1.51
CA GLN A 634 40.48 -10.75 2.55
C GLN A 634 40.55 -11.38 3.94
N GLU A 635 39.51 -12.10 4.36
CA GLU A 635 39.47 -12.71 5.69
C GLU A 635 40.47 -13.87 5.83
N TRP A 636 40.69 -14.61 4.74
CA TRP A 636 41.70 -15.66 4.71
C TRP A 636 43.11 -15.08 4.82
N ALA A 637 43.41 -14.01 4.09
CA ALA A 637 44.70 -13.31 4.20
C ALA A 637 44.90 -12.69 5.58
N ALA A 638 43.89 -12.02 6.13
CA ALA A 638 43.94 -11.43 7.47
C ALA A 638 44.17 -12.48 8.56
N MET A 639 43.53 -13.65 8.44
CA MET A 639 43.72 -14.77 9.37
C MET A 639 45.15 -15.31 9.34
N LEU A 640 45.74 -15.48 8.15
CA LEU A 640 47.12 -15.97 8.01
C LEU A 640 48.15 -14.92 8.47
N GLN A 641 47.90 -13.63 8.22
CA GLN A 641 48.76 -12.55 8.70
C GLN A 641 48.70 -12.40 10.22
N ALA A 642 47.53 -12.59 10.84
CA ALA A 642 47.38 -12.53 12.29
C ALA A 642 48.23 -13.58 13.01
N SER A 643 48.36 -14.80 12.46
CA SER A 643 49.28 -15.81 13.00
C SER A 643 50.74 -15.42 12.83
N ASP A 644 51.11 -14.86 11.68
CA ASP A 644 52.52 -14.51 11.39
C ASP A 644 53.01 -13.30 12.22
N SER A 645 52.09 -12.47 12.72
CA SER A 645 52.40 -11.32 13.60
C SER A 645 52.45 -11.62 15.10
N SER A 646 52.07 -12.85 15.52
CA SER A 646 51.88 -13.25 16.91
C SER A 646 53.16 -13.87 17.53
N GLU A 647 54.27 -13.13 17.53
CA GLU A 647 55.51 -13.53 18.24
C GLU A 647 55.51 -13.12 19.73
N THR A 648 54.39 -13.22 20.45
CA THR A 648 54.36 -13.00 21.92
C THR A 648 54.15 -14.31 22.69
N PRO A 649 54.95 -14.55 23.76
CA PRO A 649 54.95 -15.85 24.41
C PRO A 649 53.80 -15.98 25.41
N MET A 650 53.16 -17.16 25.36
CA MET A 650 52.30 -17.82 26.35
C MET A 650 50.80 -17.88 26.05
N GLY A 651 50.36 -19.07 25.64
CA GLY A 651 48.98 -19.55 25.74
C GLY A 651 48.09 -19.38 24.52
N GLN A 652 47.93 -18.14 24.03
CA GLN A 652 46.99 -17.83 22.93
C GLN A 652 47.59 -18.01 21.52
N SER A 653 48.91 -17.87 21.36
CA SER A 653 49.59 -18.05 20.06
C SER A 653 49.50 -19.50 19.54
N ALA A 654 49.62 -20.49 20.42
CA ALA A 654 49.59 -21.91 20.01
C ALA A 654 48.23 -22.37 19.43
N LEU A 655 47.12 -21.71 19.77
CA LEU A 655 45.80 -22.00 19.19
C LEU A 655 45.61 -21.29 17.83
N GLN A 656 46.16 -20.08 17.69
CA GLN A 656 46.17 -19.32 16.44
C GLN A 656 47.05 -19.99 15.38
N ASP A 657 48.21 -20.53 15.77
CA ASP A 657 49.09 -21.28 14.88
C ASP A 657 48.43 -22.57 14.38
N LYS A 658 47.71 -23.30 15.26
CA LYS A 658 46.91 -24.47 14.87
C LYS A 658 45.79 -24.11 13.88
N LYS A 659 45.15 -22.96 14.05
CA LYS A 659 44.12 -22.45 13.14
C LYS A 659 44.71 -22.10 11.76
N ALA A 660 45.84 -21.42 11.73
CA ALA A 660 46.55 -21.10 10.49
C ALA A 660 47.06 -22.36 9.77
N ASP A 661 47.57 -23.35 10.51
CA ASP A 661 48.00 -24.62 9.96
C ASP A 661 46.85 -25.43 9.37
N MET A 662 45.69 -25.47 10.05
CA MET A 662 44.48 -26.08 9.49
C MET A 662 44.04 -25.38 8.21
N ALA A 663 44.11 -24.05 8.16
CA ALA A 663 43.78 -23.27 6.97
C ALA A 663 44.75 -23.58 5.81
N ARG A 664 46.06 -23.59 6.05
CA ARG A 664 47.08 -23.91 5.03
C ARG A 664 46.88 -25.31 4.44
N ARG A 665 46.41 -26.29 5.22
CA ARG A 665 46.10 -27.65 4.76
C ARG A 665 44.94 -27.73 3.76
N LEU A 666 44.02 -26.77 3.77
CA LEU A 666 42.91 -26.73 2.81
C LEU A 666 43.34 -26.30 1.40
N GLY A 667 44.58 -25.85 1.25
CA GLY A 667 45.16 -25.49 -0.04
C GLY A 667 44.58 -24.18 -0.61
N ARG A 668 44.72 -24.02 -1.93
CA ARG A 668 44.28 -22.80 -2.61
C ARG A 668 42.76 -22.73 -2.70
N TYR A 669 42.21 -21.59 -2.32
CA TYR A 669 40.80 -21.29 -2.52
C TYR A 669 40.45 -21.27 -4.01
N MET A 670 39.37 -21.97 -4.37
CA MET A 670 38.80 -21.92 -5.71
C MET A 670 37.72 -20.82 -5.75
N PRO A 671 37.93 -19.67 -6.42
CA PRO A 671 36.91 -18.63 -6.47
C PRO A 671 35.62 -19.12 -7.13
N PHE A 672 34.47 -18.60 -6.73
CA PHE A 672 33.15 -18.93 -7.29
C PHE A 672 32.90 -18.27 -8.64
N ALA A 673 33.45 -17.08 -8.90
CA ALA A 673 33.20 -16.35 -10.14
C ALA A 673 33.55 -17.15 -11.43
N PRO A 674 34.71 -17.82 -11.53
CA PRO A 674 35.06 -18.63 -12.70
C PRO A 674 34.45 -20.04 -12.70
N ARG A 675 33.70 -20.45 -11.67
CA ARG A 675 33.10 -21.79 -11.65
C ARG A 675 32.03 -21.90 -12.73
N SER A 676 32.16 -22.90 -13.58
CA SER A 676 31.19 -23.22 -14.63
C SER A 676 30.10 -24.14 -14.09
N LEU A 677 29.13 -23.54 -13.39
CA LEU A 677 27.99 -24.26 -12.81
C LEU A 677 26.81 -24.36 -13.79
N ASN A 678 26.24 -25.55 -13.92
CA ASN A 678 25.02 -25.84 -14.68
C ASN A 678 23.74 -25.40 -13.92
N GLU A 679 22.58 -25.67 -14.50
CA GLU A 679 21.27 -25.31 -13.93
C GLU A 679 20.99 -25.96 -12.56
N HIS A 680 21.63 -27.08 -12.26
CA HIS A 680 21.49 -27.79 -10.99
C HIS A 680 22.52 -27.36 -9.94
N GLY A 681 23.41 -26.42 -10.27
CA GLY A 681 24.47 -25.95 -9.37
C GLY A 681 25.69 -26.87 -9.29
N PHE A 682 25.82 -27.83 -10.21
CA PHE A 682 26.99 -28.69 -10.34
C PHE A 682 27.92 -28.19 -11.44
N PRO A 683 29.21 -28.58 -11.45
CA PRO A 683 30.07 -28.35 -12.59
C PRO A 683 29.43 -28.87 -13.88
N THR A 684 29.52 -28.10 -14.97
CA THR A 684 28.94 -28.48 -16.25
C THR A 684 29.73 -29.60 -16.93
N ASP A 685 29.02 -30.52 -17.60
CA ASP A 685 29.62 -31.52 -18.48
C ASP A 685 29.99 -30.95 -19.86
N ALA A 686 29.53 -29.74 -20.18
CA ALA A 686 29.82 -29.09 -21.44
C ALA A 686 31.28 -28.60 -21.51
N ARG A 687 31.80 -28.45 -22.74
CA ARG A 687 33.11 -27.84 -22.94
C ARG A 687 33.10 -26.39 -22.46
N ALA A 688 34.24 -25.91 -21.96
CA ALA A 688 34.38 -24.56 -21.42
C ALA A 688 33.92 -23.48 -22.42
N ASP A 689 34.24 -23.63 -23.71
CA ASP A 689 33.84 -22.68 -24.77
C ASP A 689 32.32 -22.64 -24.97
N ASP A 690 31.67 -23.81 -24.90
CA ASP A 690 30.22 -23.92 -25.04
C ASP A 690 29.52 -23.25 -23.85
N TYR A 691 30.01 -23.48 -22.63
CA TYR A 691 29.52 -22.82 -21.42
C TYR A 691 29.74 -21.30 -21.45
N ALA A 692 30.94 -20.86 -21.83
CA ALA A 692 31.29 -19.45 -21.93
C ALA A 692 30.36 -18.72 -22.90
N ARG A 693 30.05 -19.33 -24.06
CA ARG A 693 29.08 -18.80 -25.02
C ARG A 693 27.67 -18.71 -24.45
N TRP A 694 27.22 -19.73 -23.70
CA TRP A 694 25.86 -19.72 -23.10
C TRP A 694 25.68 -18.68 -22.00
N MET A 695 26.78 -18.34 -21.31
CA MET A 695 26.84 -17.47 -20.14
C MET A 695 27.42 -16.08 -20.43
N GLU A 696 27.61 -15.76 -21.71
CA GLU A 696 28.15 -14.49 -22.15
C GLU A 696 27.26 -13.31 -21.72
N ALA A 697 27.88 -12.16 -21.44
CA ALA A 697 27.15 -10.95 -21.09
C ALA A 697 26.17 -10.52 -22.20
N PRO A 698 25.01 -9.91 -21.85
CA PRO A 698 24.13 -9.35 -22.85
C PRO A 698 24.86 -8.27 -23.67
N ALA A 699 25.05 -8.51 -24.96
CA ALA A 699 25.49 -7.47 -25.87
C ALA A 699 24.31 -6.51 -26.13
N ARG A 700 24.57 -5.20 -26.18
CA ARG A 700 23.63 -4.28 -26.82
C ARG A 700 23.48 -4.75 -28.26
N MET A 701 22.32 -5.31 -28.62
CA MET A 701 21.97 -5.38 -30.04
C MET A 701 22.05 -3.95 -30.57
N LYS A 702 23.02 -3.68 -31.45
CA LYS A 702 22.99 -2.49 -32.31
C LYS A 702 21.86 -2.72 -33.32
N GLY A 703 20.62 -2.61 -32.85
CA GLY A 703 19.42 -2.59 -33.68
C GLY A 703 19.18 -1.16 -34.15
N THR A 704 19.51 -0.94 -35.42
CA THR A 704 18.82 -0.06 -36.38
C THR A 704 17.95 1.06 -35.78
N ALA A 705 18.49 2.28 -35.86
CA ALA A 705 17.76 3.54 -35.73
C ALA A 705 16.70 3.68 -36.83
#